data_AF-A0A4S2M2M2-F1
#
_entry.id   AF-A0A4S2M2M2-F1
#
_cell.length_a   1.000
_cell.length_b   1.000
_cell.length_c   1.000
_cell.angle_alpha   90.00
_cell.angle_beta   90.00
_cell.angle_gamma   90.00
#
_symmetry.space_group_name_H-M   'P 1'
#
loop_
_entity.id
_entity.type
_entity.pdbx_description
1 polymer ?
#
loop_
_entity_poly.entity_id
_entity_poly.type
_entity_poly.pdbx_seq_one_letter_code
_entity_poly.pdbx_strand_id
1 'polypeptide(L)'
;MNPKGIPMLPPRWLNCPRMGDMILDIFIPFKTPLDSKFDNFIQPEQFFHVDHVFQTAEPYKLGLVVDLTKSKRFYNRREITDSNCKYLKIECKGNEERPTPEQVDLFIKVVNQFLDNNPGEQKVGVHCTHGFNRTGFLIVAYLVEELNYGVEIAVQIFADARPPGIYKPDYLQELFERYGSSEDCPPAPPLPDWCVEDGSLDSSSSRKRSVPNGWDVGDEGIPSDTAKAARHDVTLDSLHGVDNARSRVIRPPPKGTPKFMEGVLRVATLDQDSVEAHEARELADRLCKIGAFTYSDGQLVFADGQSSNSESESSVPPNSDRLEETNKRSKHPLRFRGSQPVSISVRNMESLVNYDYCVSYKADGCRYFLLISGPNKVYLIDRANFVYKPDVLHFPTVSWVKNMQQSGSQIQSTSAFLTCPDGHLFNTLLDGEMVMCHDPSKSEAYMHENAANGTPRFLIYDAVTVNGQPIGRTPFFERYAAIDKQIIWPRNTAGHMGLVDFSAQSFSIRRKPFRPLNQTEELLKPEFAQHLDHITDGLIFQPCGPDEFYILGTCPQTLKWKPPHLNTIDFRCKIVHESKVGEIPGYVGQLYLGGLNVPSARLAHVGPKDKHLDGKIVECSLVPGVGWRVLRIRTDKTEPNYHKSGVAIIESIMYPVTAQNLLMCVRQRGIKLSKQQTAGPTPAVK
;
A
#
# COMPACT_ATOMS: atom_id res chain seq x y z
N MET A 1 -31.07 -22.70 33.51
CA MET A 1 -30.91 -24.05 34.07
C MET A 1 -31.66 -25.00 33.14
N ASN A 2 -31.18 -26.24 33.00
CA ASN A 2 -31.99 -27.33 32.42
C ASN A 2 -33.17 -27.63 33.40
N PRO A 3 -34.32 -28.19 32.97
CA PRO A 3 -35.41 -28.62 33.85
C PRO A 3 -35.01 -29.41 35.13
N LYS A 4 -33.76 -29.88 35.24
CA LYS A 4 -33.18 -30.50 36.45
C LYS A 4 -32.40 -29.54 37.39
N GLY A 5 -32.46 -28.22 37.20
CA GLY A 5 -31.74 -27.24 38.04
C GLY A 5 -30.23 -27.10 37.75
N ILE A 6 -29.73 -27.79 36.73
CA ILE A 6 -28.30 -27.87 36.40
C ILE A 6 -27.84 -26.60 35.65
N PRO A 7 -26.71 -25.96 36.03
CA PRO A 7 -26.11 -24.85 35.29
C PRO A 7 -25.64 -25.33 33.91
N MET A 8 -26.23 -24.81 32.82
CA MET A 8 -25.79 -25.16 31.47
C MET A 8 -24.54 -24.37 31.09
N LEU A 9 -23.44 -25.05 30.76
CA LEU A 9 -22.26 -24.39 30.19
C LEU A 9 -22.63 -23.61 28.91
N PRO A 10 -22.01 -22.46 28.65
CA PRO A 10 -22.17 -21.81 27.35
C PRO A 10 -21.66 -22.76 26.24
N PRO A 11 -22.40 -22.92 25.13
CA PRO A 11 -21.95 -23.78 24.03
C PRO A 11 -20.56 -23.37 23.54
N ARG A 12 -19.70 -24.35 23.23
CA ARG A 12 -18.36 -24.13 22.66
C ARG A 12 -17.40 -23.31 23.56
N TRP A 13 -17.69 -23.23 24.87
CA TRP A 13 -16.88 -22.42 25.81
C TRP A 13 -15.58 -23.11 26.26
N LEU A 14 -15.59 -24.45 26.39
CA LEU A 14 -14.45 -25.21 26.93
C LEU A 14 -13.19 -25.01 26.09
N ASN A 15 -13.30 -25.23 24.78
CA ASN A 15 -12.17 -25.15 23.84
C ASN A 15 -11.89 -23.72 23.34
N CYS A 16 -12.73 -22.75 23.74
CA CYS A 16 -12.52 -21.35 23.41
C CYS A 16 -11.32 -20.79 24.20
N PRO A 17 -10.33 -20.13 23.55
CA PRO A 17 -9.17 -19.56 24.23
C PRO A 17 -9.55 -18.59 25.35
N ARG A 18 -8.80 -18.56 26.46
CA ARG A 18 -9.14 -17.77 27.65
C ARG A 18 -9.09 -16.26 27.40
N MET A 19 -7.94 -15.73 26.96
CA MET A 19 -7.69 -14.30 26.73
C MET A 19 -7.02 -14.06 25.38
N GLY A 20 -7.21 -12.88 24.82
CA GLY A 20 -6.38 -12.36 23.73
C GLY A 20 -5.31 -11.43 24.28
N ASP A 21 -4.44 -11.01 23.38
CA ASP A 21 -3.36 -10.09 23.66
C ASP A 21 -3.87 -8.66 23.87
N MET A 22 -2.99 -7.82 24.41
CA MET A 22 -3.25 -6.42 24.68
C MET A 22 -3.40 -5.62 23.38
N ILE A 23 -4.43 -4.79 23.32
CA ILE A 23 -4.73 -3.91 22.18
C ILE A 23 -4.43 -2.46 22.56
N LEU A 24 -3.45 -1.86 21.87
CA LEU A 24 -3.03 -0.45 22.00
C LEU A 24 -2.79 0.04 23.43
N ASP A 25 -2.36 -0.85 24.32
CA ASP A 25 -2.16 -0.54 25.75
C ASP A 25 -3.44 -0.08 26.49
N ILE A 26 -4.62 -0.43 25.95
CA ILE A 26 -5.93 -0.05 26.47
C ILE A 26 -6.78 -1.29 26.79
N PHE A 27 -7.01 -2.17 25.80
CA PHE A 27 -7.99 -3.25 25.92
C PHE A 27 -7.35 -4.63 26.06
N ILE A 28 -8.00 -5.50 26.82
CA ILE A 28 -7.72 -6.93 26.88
C ILE A 28 -9.03 -7.69 26.61
N PRO A 29 -9.20 -8.35 25.45
CA PRO A 29 -10.39 -9.15 25.15
C PRO A 29 -10.28 -10.55 25.77
N PHE A 30 -11.35 -11.07 26.35
CA PHE A 30 -11.35 -12.43 26.91
C PHE A 30 -12.74 -13.09 26.84
N LYS A 31 -12.79 -14.41 27.05
CA LYS A 31 -14.06 -15.16 27.17
C LYS A 31 -14.72 -14.91 28.53
N THR A 32 -16.02 -15.16 28.69
CA THR A 32 -16.65 -14.98 30.02
C THR A 32 -16.03 -15.95 31.03
N PRO A 33 -15.61 -15.51 32.23
CA PRO A 33 -15.26 -16.44 33.30
C PRO A 33 -16.52 -17.15 33.81
N LEU A 34 -16.33 -18.31 34.43
CA LEU A 34 -17.37 -19.10 35.07
C LEU A 34 -17.01 -19.27 36.55
N ASP A 35 -17.97 -19.16 37.46
CA ASP A 35 -17.75 -19.38 38.89
C ASP A 35 -17.81 -20.86 39.29
N SER A 36 -17.54 -21.15 40.56
CA SER A 36 -17.40 -22.52 41.09
C SER A 36 -18.64 -23.41 40.92
N LYS A 37 -19.80 -22.83 40.59
CA LYS A 37 -21.01 -23.58 40.27
C LYS A 37 -20.86 -24.43 39.01
N PHE A 38 -19.86 -24.16 38.16
CA PHE A 38 -19.61 -24.88 36.93
C PHE A 38 -18.50 -25.93 37.03
N ASP A 39 -17.78 -26.02 38.16
CA ASP A 39 -16.57 -26.85 38.33
C ASP A 39 -16.85 -28.33 38.12
N ASN A 40 -18.00 -28.83 38.57
CA ASN A 40 -18.40 -30.22 38.39
C ASN A 40 -18.63 -30.61 36.91
N PHE A 41 -18.61 -29.65 35.99
CA PHE A 41 -18.83 -29.85 34.55
C PHE A 41 -17.60 -29.53 33.69
N ILE A 42 -16.49 -29.10 34.31
CA ILE A 42 -15.28 -28.63 33.63
C ILE A 42 -14.09 -29.39 34.23
N GLN A 43 -13.12 -29.80 33.42
CA GLN A 43 -11.89 -30.38 33.96
C GLN A 43 -11.04 -29.28 34.65
N PRO A 44 -10.33 -29.58 35.76
CA PRO A 44 -9.56 -28.58 36.49
C PRO A 44 -8.62 -27.74 35.62
N GLU A 45 -8.00 -28.36 34.60
CA GLU A 45 -7.08 -27.70 33.67
C GLU A 45 -7.76 -26.64 32.79
N GLN A 46 -9.09 -26.73 32.63
CA GLN A 46 -9.92 -25.84 31.81
C GLN A 46 -10.63 -24.75 32.65
N PHE A 47 -10.43 -24.71 33.97
CA PHE A 47 -11.03 -23.69 34.84
C PHE A 47 -10.66 -22.28 34.39
N PHE A 48 -11.62 -21.38 34.43
CA PHE A 48 -11.41 -19.96 34.11
C PHE A 48 -12.38 -19.11 34.94
N HIS A 49 -12.03 -18.98 36.22
CA HIS A 49 -12.67 -18.08 37.19
C HIS A 49 -12.19 -16.63 37.04
N VAL A 50 -12.81 -15.72 37.78
CA VAL A 50 -12.43 -14.31 37.82
C VAL A 50 -10.98 -14.13 38.28
N ASP A 51 -10.51 -14.88 39.26
CA ASP A 51 -9.10 -14.79 39.71
C ASP A 51 -8.10 -15.12 38.59
N HIS A 52 -8.43 -16.09 37.74
CA HIS A 52 -7.62 -16.42 36.58
C HIS A 52 -7.58 -15.28 35.54
N VAL A 53 -8.62 -14.45 35.44
CA VAL A 53 -8.62 -13.26 34.56
C VAL A 53 -7.55 -12.28 35.02
N PHE A 54 -7.50 -11.99 36.33
CA PHE A 54 -6.52 -11.06 36.90
C PHE A 54 -5.10 -11.64 36.87
N GLN A 55 -4.93 -12.92 37.18
CA GLN A 55 -3.62 -13.60 37.10
C GLN A 55 -3.08 -13.64 35.67
N THR A 56 -3.93 -13.96 34.69
CA THR A 56 -3.50 -14.03 33.28
C THR A 56 -3.24 -12.63 32.70
N ALA A 57 -3.89 -11.60 33.24
CA ALA A 57 -3.64 -10.22 32.84
C ALA A 57 -2.34 -9.63 33.42
N GLU A 58 -1.69 -10.25 34.40
CA GLU A 58 -0.43 -9.76 34.99
C GLU A 58 0.70 -9.77 33.93
N PRO A 59 1.48 -8.68 33.74
CA PRO A 59 1.73 -7.54 34.65
C PRO A 59 0.73 -6.38 34.56
N TYR A 60 -0.32 -6.49 33.76
CA TYR A 60 -1.26 -5.40 33.53
C TYR A 60 -2.35 -5.34 34.60
N LYS A 61 -2.55 -4.16 35.19
CA LYS A 61 -3.59 -3.95 36.20
C LYS A 61 -4.93 -3.68 35.53
N LEU A 62 -5.89 -4.60 35.62
CA LEU A 62 -7.27 -4.35 35.16
C LEU A 62 -7.98 -3.39 36.13
N GLY A 63 -8.47 -2.26 35.62
CA GLY A 63 -9.22 -1.28 36.40
C GLY A 63 -10.68 -1.12 36.01
N LEU A 64 -11.07 -1.64 34.84
CA LEU A 64 -12.45 -1.72 34.39
C LEU A 64 -12.69 -3.02 33.63
N VAL A 65 -13.78 -3.72 33.94
CA VAL A 65 -14.28 -4.86 33.15
C VAL A 65 -15.65 -4.53 32.58
N VAL A 66 -15.79 -4.70 31.27
CA VAL A 66 -17.03 -4.53 30.52
C VAL A 66 -17.59 -5.89 30.10
N ASP A 67 -18.73 -6.24 30.67
CA ASP A 67 -19.47 -7.49 30.41
C ASP A 67 -20.60 -7.26 29.40
N LEU A 68 -20.46 -7.87 28.23
CA LEU A 68 -21.39 -7.77 27.10
C LEU A 68 -22.41 -8.92 27.04
N THR A 69 -22.42 -9.79 28.04
CA THR A 69 -23.34 -10.93 28.09
C THR A 69 -24.74 -10.47 28.53
N LYS A 70 -25.79 -11.07 27.96
CA LYS A 70 -27.16 -10.90 28.49
C LYS A 70 -27.35 -11.59 29.84
N SER A 71 -26.62 -12.68 30.08
CA SER A 71 -26.81 -13.50 31.26
C SER A 71 -26.09 -12.91 32.48
N LYS A 72 -26.66 -13.12 33.67
CA LYS A 72 -26.05 -12.80 34.97
C LYS A 72 -25.63 -14.06 35.74
N ARG A 73 -25.62 -15.22 35.06
CA ARG A 73 -25.50 -16.54 35.70
C ARG A 73 -24.07 -17.10 35.74
N PHE A 74 -23.14 -16.46 35.03
CA PHE A 74 -21.82 -17.03 34.76
C PHE A 74 -20.84 -16.85 35.91
N TYR A 75 -20.78 -15.66 36.49
CA TYR A 75 -19.96 -15.35 37.67
C TYR A 75 -20.59 -14.21 38.46
N ASN A 76 -20.18 -14.02 39.72
CA ASN A 76 -20.67 -12.91 40.53
C ASN A 76 -19.84 -11.66 40.24
N ARG A 77 -20.49 -10.55 39.84
CA ARG A 77 -19.80 -9.27 39.61
C ARG A 77 -19.00 -8.76 40.82
N ARG A 78 -19.34 -9.21 42.04
CA ARG A 78 -18.61 -8.85 43.26
C ARG A 78 -17.16 -9.33 43.21
N GLU A 79 -16.90 -10.49 42.60
CA GLU A 79 -15.53 -11.03 42.44
C GLU A 79 -14.63 -10.07 41.65
N ILE A 80 -15.18 -9.29 40.71
CA ILE A 80 -14.44 -8.25 39.97
C ILE A 80 -14.20 -7.03 40.86
N THR A 81 -15.23 -6.57 41.57
CA THR A 81 -15.15 -5.36 42.39
C THR A 81 -14.28 -5.53 43.63
N ASP A 82 -14.24 -6.74 44.19
CA ASP A 82 -13.42 -7.09 45.35
C ASP A 82 -11.92 -7.06 45.00
N SER A 83 -11.58 -7.27 43.72
CA SER A 83 -10.23 -7.12 43.16
C SER A 83 -9.87 -5.67 42.78
N ASN A 84 -10.57 -4.67 43.35
CA ASN A 84 -10.39 -3.24 43.08
C ASN A 84 -10.53 -2.83 41.60
N CYS A 85 -11.39 -3.54 40.86
CA CYS A 85 -11.68 -3.27 39.45
C CYS A 85 -13.15 -2.84 39.29
N LYS A 86 -13.39 -1.78 38.52
CA LYS A 86 -14.76 -1.34 38.21
C LYS A 86 -15.44 -2.37 37.30
N TYR A 87 -16.76 -2.49 37.39
CA TYR A 87 -17.56 -3.41 36.58
C TYR A 87 -18.70 -2.67 35.89
N LEU A 88 -18.82 -2.82 34.57
CA LEU A 88 -19.94 -2.33 33.77
C LEU A 88 -20.56 -3.48 32.98
N LYS A 89 -21.89 -3.56 32.97
CA LYS A 89 -22.63 -4.50 32.11
C LYS A 89 -23.35 -3.73 31.00
N ILE A 90 -23.05 -4.06 29.75
CA ILE A 90 -23.78 -3.57 28.57
C ILE A 90 -24.55 -4.76 28.00
N GLU A 91 -25.83 -4.85 28.32
CA GLU A 91 -26.65 -6.02 27.94
C GLU A 91 -26.97 -6.00 26.43
N CYS A 92 -26.12 -6.63 25.62
CA CYS A 92 -26.46 -6.93 24.23
C CYS A 92 -27.60 -7.97 24.18
N LYS A 93 -28.61 -7.75 23.32
CA LYS A 93 -29.76 -8.66 23.17
C LYS A 93 -29.30 -10.09 22.85
N GLY A 94 -30.13 -11.06 23.21
CA GLY A 94 -29.91 -12.47 22.83
C GLY A 94 -30.08 -12.66 21.32
N ASN A 95 -29.74 -13.84 20.79
CA ASN A 95 -29.82 -14.17 19.34
C ASN A 95 -28.76 -13.48 18.46
N GLU A 96 -27.61 -13.14 19.04
CA GLU A 96 -26.43 -12.77 18.25
C GLU A 96 -26.57 -11.46 17.47
N GLU A 97 -27.50 -10.59 17.87
CA GLU A 97 -27.67 -9.25 17.33
C GLU A 97 -26.42 -8.37 17.56
N ARG A 98 -26.15 -7.50 16.57
CA ARG A 98 -25.06 -6.54 16.54
C ARG A 98 -25.26 -5.45 17.61
N PRO A 99 -24.20 -4.90 18.23
CA PRO A 99 -24.33 -3.75 19.14
C PRO A 99 -24.98 -2.54 18.46
N THR A 100 -25.96 -1.92 19.15
CA THR A 100 -26.65 -0.73 18.62
C THR A 100 -25.76 0.51 18.72
N PRO A 101 -26.00 1.57 17.93
CA PRO A 101 -25.28 2.83 18.07
C PRO A 101 -25.26 3.37 19.51
N GLU A 102 -26.37 3.28 20.24
CA GLU A 102 -26.44 3.75 21.63
C GLU A 102 -25.55 2.92 22.57
N GLN A 103 -25.37 1.63 22.28
CA GLN A 103 -24.46 0.76 23.02
C GLN A 103 -22.98 1.07 22.72
N VAL A 104 -22.68 1.44 21.46
CA VAL A 104 -21.36 1.91 21.05
C VAL A 104 -21.03 3.24 21.75
N ASP A 105 -21.94 4.22 21.69
CA ASP A 105 -21.78 5.52 22.36
C ASP A 105 -21.56 5.36 23.86
N LEU A 106 -22.35 4.49 24.51
CA LEU A 106 -22.20 4.21 25.94
C LEU A 106 -20.85 3.56 26.25
N PHE A 107 -20.43 2.58 25.45
CA PHE A 107 -19.13 1.93 25.61
C PHE A 107 -17.99 2.94 25.51
N ILE A 108 -17.97 3.73 24.44
CA ILE A 108 -17.00 4.79 24.19
C ILE A 108 -16.95 5.78 25.36
N LYS A 109 -18.10 6.32 25.76
CA LYS A 109 -18.20 7.29 26.84
C LYS A 109 -17.62 6.78 28.15
N VAL A 110 -17.93 5.53 28.52
CA VAL A 110 -17.44 4.92 29.77
C VAL A 110 -15.94 4.68 29.69
N VAL A 111 -15.44 4.16 28.56
CA VAL A 111 -14.01 3.89 28.38
C VAL A 111 -13.23 5.20 28.47
N ASN A 112 -13.64 6.26 27.77
CA ASN A 112 -12.97 7.56 27.84
C ASN A 112 -12.99 8.13 29.26
N GLN A 113 -14.15 8.14 29.92
CA GLN A 113 -14.25 8.59 31.31
C GLN A 113 -13.33 7.77 32.24
N PHE A 114 -13.17 6.47 31.99
CA PHE A 114 -12.26 5.64 32.77
C PHE A 114 -10.80 6.00 32.52
N LEU A 115 -10.40 6.13 31.25
CA LEU A 115 -9.02 6.44 30.85
C LEU A 115 -8.58 7.84 31.29
N ASP A 116 -9.46 8.84 31.18
CA ASP A 116 -9.21 10.22 31.64
C ASP A 116 -8.90 10.27 33.15
N ASN A 117 -9.54 9.39 33.92
CA ASN A 117 -9.35 9.29 35.37
C ASN A 117 -8.19 8.35 35.77
N ASN A 118 -7.62 7.59 34.84
CA ASN A 118 -6.59 6.57 35.10
C ASN A 118 -5.56 6.51 33.94
N PRO A 119 -4.76 7.57 33.72
CA PRO A 119 -3.85 7.64 32.57
C PRO A 119 -2.75 6.56 32.66
N GLY A 120 -2.83 5.54 31.80
CA GLY A 120 -1.76 4.57 31.52
C GLY A 120 -1.58 3.43 32.52
N GLU A 121 -1.99 3.57 33.78
CA GLU A 121 -1.73 2.56 34.83
C GLU A 121 -2.68 1.35 34.80
N GLN A 122 -3.94 1.55 34.38
CA GLN A 122 -4.98 0.53 34.46
C GLN A 122 -5.65 0.28 33.12
N LYS A 123 -5.94 -0.98 32.82
CA LYS A 123 -6.44 -1.46 31.52
C LYS A 123 -7.91 -1.85 31.59
N VAL A 124 -8.54 -1.90 30.41
CA VAL A 124 -9.95 -2.23 30.23
C VAL A 124 -10.11 -3.65 29.72
N GLY A 125 -10.64 -4.53 30.55
CA GLY A 125 -11.05 -5.87 30.16
C GLY A 125 -12.41 -5.85 29.47
N VAL A 126 -12.55 -6.50 28.32
CA VAL A 126 -13.84 -6.56 27.60
C VAL A 126 -14.16 -8.01 27.25
N HIS A 127 -15.35 -8.48 27.63
CA HIS A 127 -15.76 -9.84 27.31
C HIS A 127 -17.23 -9.93 26.86
N CYS A 128 -17.50 -10.90 26.01
CA CYS A 128 -18.85 -11.41 25.77
C CYS A 128 -18.88 -12.89 26.21
N THR A 129 -19.67 -13.75 25.57
CA THR A 129 -19.64 -15.18 25.90
C THR A 129 -18.27 -15.80 25.54
N HIS A 130 -17.80 -15.58 24.31
CA HIS A 130 -16.55 -16.14 23.79
C HIS A 130 -15.42 -15.11 23.66
N GLY A 131 -15.74 -13.82 23.72
CA GLY A 131 -14.75 -12.75 23.62
C GLY A 131 -14.35 -12.34 22.19
N PHE A 132 -15.14 -12.69 21.17
CA PHE A 132 -14.80 -12.44 19.76
C PHE A 132 -15.74 -11.43 19.09
N ASN A 133 -16.97 -11.82 18.70
CA ASN A 133 -17.80 -10.98 17.82
C ASN A 133 -18.27 -9.66 18.46
N ARG A 134 -19.01 -9.69 19.57
CA ARG A 134 -19.48 -8.47 20.26
C ARG A 134 -18.34 -7.68 20.88
N THR A 135 -17.38 -8.39 21.45
CA THR A 135 -16.17 -7.80 22.04
C THR A 135 -15.36 -7.06 20.99
N GLY A 136 -15.06 -7.71 19.88
CA GLY A 136 -14.37 -7.13 18.73
C GLY A 136 -15.14 -5.98 18.13
N PHE A 137 -16.46 -6.11 17.97
CA PHE A 137 -17.28 -5.01 17.43
C PHE A 137 -17.14 -3.72 18.24
N LEU A 138 -17.29 -3.78 19.57
CA LEU A 138 -17.19 -2.57 20.41
C LEU A 138 -15.76 -2.04 20.50
N ILE A 139 -14.75 -2.92 20.55
CA ILE A 139 -13.34 -2.49 20.52
C ILE A 139 -13.03 -1.82 19.18
N VAL A 140 -13.38 -2.44 18.05
CA VAL A 140 -13.18 -1.88 16.71
C VAL A 140 -13.90 -0.55 16.56
N ALA A 141 -15.15 -0.44 17.00
CA ALA A 141 -15.89 0.81 16.98
C ALA A 141 -15.17 1.91 17.78
N TYR A 142 -14.64 1.60 18.97
CA TYR A 142 -13.82 2.53 19.75
C TYR A 142 -12.54 2.95 19.01
N LEU A 143 -11.81 1.99 18.43
CA LEU A 143 -10.59 2.27 17.66
C LEU A 143 -10.88 3.22 16.49
N VAL A 144 -12.03 3.07 15.84
CA VAL A 144 -12.45 3.92 14.72
C VAL A 144 -12.92 5.29 15.19
N GLU A 145 -13.87 5.35 16.13
CA GLU A 145 -14.55 6.60 16.51
C GLU A 145 -13.68 7.50 17.40
N GLU A 146 -12.91 6.93 18.32
CA GLU A 146 -12.13 7.69 19.31
C GLU A 146 -10.64 7.79 18.96
N LEU A 147 -10.08 6.74 18.37
CA LEU A 147 -8.64 6.71 18.02
C LEU A 147 -8.37 6.92 16.53
N ASN A 148 -9.42 7.16 15.74
CA ASN A 148 -9.35 7.49 14.30
C ASN A 148 -8.63 6.44 13.43
N TYR A 149 -8.67 5.16 13.81
CA TYR A 149 -8.19 4.07 12.94
C TYR A 149 -9.16 3.84 11.78
N GLY A 150 -8.63 3.44 10.62
CA GLY A 150 -9.45 2.88 9.54
C GLY A 150 -10.05 1.54 9.97
N VAL A 151 -11.31 1.26 9.58
CA VAL A 151 -12.03 0.05 10.00
C VAL A 151 -11.30 -1.23 9.61
N GLU A 152 -10.60 -1.26 8.48
CA GLU A 152 -9.80 -2.42 8.06
C GLU A 152 -8.65 -2.70 9.02
N ILE A 153 -7.93 -1.65 9.40
CA ILE A 153 -6.80 -1.75 10.34
C ILE A 153 -7.31 -2.07 11.75
N ALA A 154 -8.41 -1.45 12.18
CA ALA A 154 -9.00 -1.73 13.49
C ALA A 154 -9.46 -3.20 13.60
N VAL A 155 -10.09 -3.74 12.55
CA VAL A 155 -10.46 -5.16 12.48
C VAL A 155 -9.21 -6.05 12.50
N GLN A 156 -8.16 -5.69 11.76
CA GLN A 156 -6.90 -6.44 11.76
C GLN A 156 -6.21 -6.42 13.14
N ILE A 157 -6.13 -5.25 13.79
CA ILE A 157 -5.57 -5.12 15.15
C ILE A 157 -6.30 -6.05 16.13
N PHE A 158 -7.63 -6.11 16.05
CA PHE A 158 -8.40 -7.03 16.88
C PHE A 158 -8.15 -8.50 16.50
N ALA A 159 -8.05 -8.82 15.20
CA ALA A 159 -7.78 -10.17 14.73
C ALA A 159 -6.39 -10.67 15.16
N ASP A 160 -5.37 -9.82 15.10
CA ASP A 160 -4.00 -10.14 15.52
C ASP A 160 -3.95 -10.39 17.03
N ALA A 161 -4.59 -9.53 17.82
CA ALA A 161 -4.62 -9.68 19.27
C ALA A 161 -5.55 -10.82 19.74
N ARG A 162 -6.56 -11.19 18.95
CA ARG A 162 -7.53 -12.22 19.32
C ARG A 162 -7.86 -13.11 18.12
N PRO A 163 -6.93 -13.97 17.66
CA PRO A 163 -7.12 -14.77 16.44
C PRO A 163 -8.33 -15.71 16.52
N PRO A 164 -9.17 -15.80 15.45
CA PRO A 164 -8.99 -15.18 14.13
C PRO A 164 -9.65 -13.79 14.00
N GLY A 165 -10.08 -13.18 15.10
CA GLY A 165 -10.84 -11.94 15.12
C GLY A 165 -12.36 -12.16 15.08
N ILE A 166 -13.08 -11.22 14.47
CA ILE A 166 -14.53 -11.32 14.30
C ILE A 166 -14.82 -12.33 13.20
N TYR A 167 -15.33 -13.50 13.58
CA TYR A 167 -15.58 -14.62 12.65
C TYR A 167 -17.03 -14.69 12.15
N LYS A 168 -17.88 -13.73 12.50
CA LYS A 168 -19.25 -13.65 11.98
C LYS A 168 -19.38 -12.56 10.91
N PRO A 169 -19.88 -12.91 9.71
CA PRO A 169 -19.93 -11.97 8.59
C PRO A 169 -20.82 -10.77 8.89
N ASP A 170 -21.97 -10.95 9.53
CA ASP A 170 -22.91 -9.86 9.81
C ASP A 170 -22.28 -8.75 10.68
N TYR A 171 -21.35 -9.11 11.58
CA TYR A 171 -20.67 -8.13 12.43
C TYR A 171 -19.63 -7.34 11.64
N LEU A 172 -18.87 -7.99 10.77
CA LEU A 172 -17.92 -7.34 9.87
C LEU A 172 -18.65 -6.44 8.88
N GLN A 173 -19.73 -6.95 8.27
CA GLN A 173 -20.54 -6.18 7.34
C GLN A 173 -21.09 -4.91 7.98
N GLU A 174 -21.65 -4.98 9.18
CA GLU A 174 -22.13 -3.79 9.90
C GLU A 174 -21.01 -2.80 10.22
N LEU A 175 -19.83 -3.27 10.65
CA LEU A 175 -18.68 -2.38 10.90
C LEU A 175 -18.28 -1.65 9.61
N PHE A 176 -18.24 -2.35 8.49
CA PHE A 176 -17.88 -1.77 7.20
C PHE A 176 -18.98 -0.91 6.59
N GLU A 177 -20.26 -1.22 6.83
CA GLU A 177 -21.39 -0.36 6.49
C GLU A 177 -21.38 0.94 7.32
N ARG A 178 -20.99 0.85 8.59
CA ARG A 178 -20.97 2.00 9.52
C ARG A 178 -19.73 2.89 9.36
N TYR A 179 -18.56 2.30 9.11
CA TYR A 179 -17.27 2.99 9.22
C TYR A 179 -16.40 2.96 7.95
N GLY A 180 -16.78 2.20 6.92
CA GLY A 180 -16.00 2.04 5.69
C GLY A 180 -16.87 1.89 4.45
N SER A 181 -16.44 0.98 3.56
CA SER A 181 -17.20 0.57 2.36
C SER A 181 -17.59 -0.89 2.49
N SER A 182 -18.85 -1.23 2.17
CA SER A 182 -19.29 -2.63 2.12
C SER A 182 -18.52 -3.46 1.09
N GLU A 183 -17.98 -2.84 0.05
CA GLU A 183 -17.14 -3.49 -0.97
C GLU A 183 -15.75 -3.88 -0.46
N ASP A 184 -15.26 -3.21 0.59
CA ASP A 184 -13.95 -3.47 1.20
C ASP A 184 -14.05 -4.45 2.40
N CYS A 185 -15.25 -4.92 2.73
CA CYS A 185 -15.48 -5.85 3.84
C CYS A 185 -14.74 -7.18 3.59
N PRO A 186 -13.79 -7.58 4.44
CA PRO A 186 -13.09 -8.84 4.28
C PRO A 186 -14.08 -10.01 4.44
N PRO A 187 -13.86 -11.13 3.73
CA PRO A 187 -14.61 -12.34 4.02
C PRO A 187 -14.37 -12.74 5.48
N ALA A 188 -15.43 -13.21 6.15
CA ALA A 188 -15.29 -13.71 7.51
C ALA A 188 -14.24 -14.84 7.55
N PRO A 189 -13.31 -14.82 8.51
CA PRO A 189 -12.32 -15.87 8.63
C PRO A 189 -12.99 -17.23 8.86
N PRO A 190 -12.31 -18.35 8.50
CA PRO A 190 -12.83 -19.68 8.77
C PRO A 190 -13.17 -19.83 10.26
N LEU A 191 -14.25 -20.58 10.53
CA LEU A 191 -14.65 -20.87 11.90
C LEU A 191 -13.49 -21.55 12.62
N PRO A 192 -13.10 -21.07 13.81
CA PRO A 192 -12.03 -21.70 14.59
C PRO A 192 -12.34 -23.18 14.87
N ASP A 193 -11.32 -24.02 15.00
CA ASP A 193 -11.50 -25.46 15.25
C ASP A 193 -12.32 -25.77 16.52
N TRP A 194 -12.28 -24.87 17.52
CA TRP A 194 -13.09 -24.97 18.72
C TRP A 194 -14.59 -24.65 18.52
N CYS A 195 -14.99 -24.18 17.33
CA CYS A 195 -16.37 -23.88 16.99
C CYS A 195 -17.16 -25.08 16.42
N VAL A 196 -16.51 -26.21 16.12
CA VAL A 196 -17.13 -27.40 15.50
C VAL A 196 -17.82 -28.25 16.58
N GLU A 197 -19.03 -28.74 16.31
CA GLU A 197 -19.80 -29.55 17.27
C GLU A 197 -19.31 -31.01 17.29
N ASP A 198 -18.88 -31.48 18.46
CA ASP A 198 -18.77 -32.91 18.74
C ASP A 198 -20.18 -33.52 18.87
N GLY A 199 -20.70 -34.09 17.78
CA GLY A 199 -21.77 -35.10 17.82
C GLY A 199 -23.09 -34.76 17.15
N SER A 200 -23.16 -34.95 15.82
CA SER A 200 -24.37 -35.47 15.17
C SER A 200 -23.99 -36.58 14.18
N LEU A 201 -24.02 -37.82 14.68
CA LEU A 201 -24.15 -39.02 13.87
C LEU A 201 -25.65 -39.30 13.69
N ASP A 202 -26.15 -39.15 12.46
CA ASP A 202 -27.24 -39.96 11.88
C ASP A 202 -27.10 -39.85 10.35
N SER A 203 -26.44 -40.82 9.71
CA SER A 203 -27.02 -42.05 9.15
C SER A 203 -27.70 -41.85 7.78
N SER A 204 -26.91 -41.89 6.70
CA SER A 204 -27.21 -42.71 5.52
C SER A 204 -26.05 -42.71 4.52
N SER A 205 -25.30 -43.82 4.52
CA SER A 205 -24.82 -44.58 3.35
C SER A 205 -23.98 -43.84 2.27
N SER A 206 -22.77 -44.23 1.85
CA SER A 206 -21.94 -45.41 2.07
C SER A 206 -20.52 -45.08 1.58
N ARG A 207 -19.54 -44.99 2.47
CA ARG A 207 -18.12 -45.11 2.08
C ARG A 207 -17.75 -46.59 2.09
N LYS A 208 -17.41 -47.13 0.92
CA LYS A 208 -16.69 -48.42 0.85
C LYS A 208 -15.26 -48.20 1.35
N ARG A 209 -14.88 -49.07 2.28
CA ARG A 209 -13.62 -49.18 3.01
C ARG A 209 -12.47 -49.62 2.09
N SER A 210 -11.26 -49.21 2.43
CA SER A 210 -10.13 -50.13 2.49
C SER A 210 -9.24 -49.78 3.69
N VAL A 211 -8.81 -50.84 4.37
CA VAL A 211 -8.18 -50.91 5.70
C VAL A 211 -6.65 -50.89 5.55
N PRO A 212 -5.87 -50.42 6.54
CA PRO A 212 -4.41 -50.41 6.52
C PRO A 212 -3.79 -51.66 7.19
N ASN A 213 -2.61 -52.06 6.71
CA ASN A 213 -1.52 -52.87 7.31
C ASN A 213 -0.67 -53.42 6.15
N GLY A 214 0.66 -53.54 6.14
CA GLY A 214 1.78 -53.26 7.03
C GLY A 214 3.06 -53.85 6.39
N TRP A 215 4.24 -53.31 6.75
CA TRP A 215 5.58 -53.93 6.85
C TRP A 215 6.11 -54.88 5.75
N ASP A 216 7.14 -54.44 4.99
CA ASP A 216 8.44 -55.12 4.74
C ASP A 216 9.31 -54.23 3.80
N VAL A 217 10.47 -53.71 4.22
CA VAL A 217 11.87 -54.22 4.15
C VAL A 217 12.65 -53.82 2.88
N GLY A 218 13.80 -53.16 3.11
CA GLY A 218 14.97 -53.00 2.22
C GLY A 218 14.93 -51.74 1.33
N ASP A 219 16.01 -51.02 1.05
CA ASP A 219 17.42 -51.05 1.43
C ASP A 219 18.07 -49.76 0.83
N GLU A 220 19.15 -49.27 1.46
CA GLU A 220 20.16 -48.25 1.05
C GLU A 220 19.71 -46.90 0.39
N GLY A 221 20.23 -45.70 0.72
CA GLY A 221 21.39 -45.28 1.51
C GLY A 221 21.42 -43.74 1.68
N ILE A 222 22.29 -43.29 2.61
CA ILE A 222 22.62 -41.88 2.98
C ILE A 222 23.83 -41.48 2.09
N PRO A 223 24.05 -40.21 1.61
CA PRO A 223 24.19 -39.04 2.48
C PRO A 223 23.85 -37.62 1.94
N SER A 224 23.95 -36.71 2.91
CA SER A 224 24.04 -35.25 2.93
C SER A 224 24.50 -34.50 1.68
N ASP A 225 23.97 -33.28 1.50
CA ASP A 225 24.70 -32.00 1.69
C ASP A 225 24.23 -30.85 0.77
N THR A 226 24.14 -29.67 1.38
CA THR A 226 24.29 -28.34 0.77
C THR A 226 23.32 -27.89 -0.32
N ALA A 227 22.37 -27.03 0.06
CA ALA A 227 21.64 -26.19 -0.87
C ALA A 227 22.58 -25.11 -1.47
N LYS A 228 23.16 -25.40 -2.64
CA LYS A 228 23.72 -24.40 -3.56
C LYS A 228 22.58 -23.73 -4.32
N ALA A 229 22.56 -22.40 -4.31
CA ALA A 229 21.73 -21.59 -5.18
C ALA A 229 22.05 -21.90 -6.66
N ALA A 230 21.09 -22.49 -7.37
CA ALA A 230 21.19 -22.70 -8.81
C ALA A 230 20.74 -21.42 -9.54
N ARG A 231 21.69 -20.81 -10.27
CA ARG A 231 21.41 -19.81 -11.30
C ARG A 231 20.62 -20.49 -12.42
N HIS A 232 19.34 -20.16 -12.57
CA HIS A 232 18.58 -20.48 -13.78
C HIS A 232 18.75 -19.32 -14.77
N ASP A 233 19.64 -19.53 -15.73
CA ASP A 233 19.74 -18.73 -16.94
C ASP A 233 18.56 -19.12 -17.85
N VAL A 234 17.69 -18.18 -18.18
CA VAL A 234 16.62 -18.36 -19.17
C VAL A 234 17.00 -17.49 -20.36
N THR A 235 17.64 -18.08 -21.36
CA THR A 235 17.96 -17.43 -22.64
C THR A 235 16.73 -17.36 -23.55
N LEU A 236 16.52 -16.18 -24.12
CA LEU A 236 15.36 -15.72 -24.89
C LEU A 236 15.39 -16.16 -26.37
N ASP A 237 15.76 -17.41 -26.68
CA ASP A 237 15.97 -17.86 -28.07
C ASP A 237 14.81 -18.71 -28.64
N SER A 238 13.60 -18.61 -28.11
CA SER A 238 12.44 -19.40 -28.57
C SER A 238 11.23 -18.58 -29.00
N LEU A 239 11.46 -17.46 -29.72
CA LEU A 239 10.38 -16.63 -30.28
C LEU A 239 10.55 -16.33 -31.77
N HIS A 240 10.81 -17.35 -32.57
CA HIS A 240 10.44 -17.34 -33.99
C HIS A 240 9.71 -18.63 -34.33
N GLY A 241 8.38 -18.54 -34.44
CA GLY A 241 7.55 -19.58 -35.03
C GLY A 241 6.35 -19.98 -34.19
N VAL A 242 5.18 -19.81 -34.82
CA VAL A 242 3.86 -20.40 -34.53
C VAL A 242 2.90 -19.49 -33.78
N ASP A 243 2.25 -18.64 -34.58
CA ASP A 243 0.89 -18.14 -34.35
C ASP A 243 -0.05 -19.33 -34.10
N ASN A 244 -0.69 -19.33 -32.93
CA ASN A 244 -1.93 -20.07 -32.74
C ASN A 244 -2.94 -19.15 -32.04
N ALA A 245 -4.04 -18.92 -32.74
CA ALA A 245 -5.15 -18.06 -32.37
C ALA A 245 -5.78 -18.50 -31.04
N ARG A 246 -5.32 -17.93 -29.92
CA ARG A 246 -6.12 -17.80 -28.70
C ARG A 246 -6.78 -16.43 -28.75
N SER A 247 -8.12 -16.41 -28.59
CA SER A 247 -8.92 -15.19 -28.48
C SER A 247 -8.23 -14.19 -27.54
N ARG A 248 -7.74 -13.07 -28.09
CA ARG A 248 -7.08 -12.02 -27.30
C ARG A 248 -8.16 -11.34 -26.46
N VAL A 249 -8.14 -11.59 -25.14
CA VAL A 249 -9.01 -10.88 -24.19
C VAL A 249 -8.58 -9.40 -24.16
N ILE A 250 -9.28 -8.56 -24.91
CA ILE A 250 -9.04 -7.11 -24.93
C ILE A 250 -9.55 -6.53 -23.61
N ARG A 251 -8.63 -6.07 -22.76
CA ARG A 251 -8.95 -5.32 -21.54
C ARG A 251 -9.56 -3.96 -21.92
N PRO A 252 -10.62 -3.51 -21.22
CA PRO A 252 -11.25 -2.23 -21.51
C PRO A 252 -10.25 -1.06 -21.39
N PRO A 253 -10.48 0.06 -22.10
CA PRO A 253 -9.65 1.25 -21.99
C PRO A 253 -9.70 1.80 -20.55
N PRO A 254 -8.70 2.61 -20.15
CA PRO A 254 -8.76 3.27 -18.86
C PRO A 254 -9.94 4.25 -18.83
N LYS A 255 -10.60 4.36 -17.67
CA LYS A 255 -11.71 5.29 -17.47
C LYS A 255 -11.17 6.71 -17.29
N GLY A 256 -11.84 7.70 -17.90
CA GLY A 256 -11.53 9.12 -17.79
C GLY A 256 -11.06 9.72 -19.10
N THR A 257 -10.63 10.98 -19.04
CA THR A 257 -10.11 11.71 -20.21
C THR A 257 -8.59 11.75 -20.14
N PRO A 258 -7.87 11.30 -21.18
CA PRO A 258 -6.42 11.45 -21.24
C PRO A 258 -6.05 12.92 -21.15
N LYS A 259 -5.14 13.26 -20.25
CA LYS A 259 -4.58 14.61 -20.14
C LYS A 259 -3.06 14.51 -20.20
N PHE A 260 -2.53 14.66 -21.41
CA PHE A 260 -1.09 14.87 -21.53
C PHE A 260 -0.71 16.23 -20.94
N MET A 261 0.52 16.34 -20.45
CA MET A 261 1.03 17.57 -19.85
C MET A 261 0.83 18.76 -20.81
N GLU A 262 0.26 19.85 -20.29
CA GLU A 262 -0.01 21.07 -21.06
C GLU A 262 1.29 21.67 -21.59
N GLY A 263 1.29 22.12 -22.85
CA GLY A 263 2.47 22.72 -23.50
C GLY A 263 3.42 21.75 -24.20
N VAL A 264 3.25 20.43 -24.02
CA VAL A 264 4.10 19.45 -24.73
C VAL A 264 3.53 19.18 -26.12
N LEU A 265 4.15 19.81 -27.12
CA LEU A 265 3.82 19.66 -28.54
C LEU A 265 4.42 18.36 -29.11
N ARG A 266 3.93 17.91 -30.28
CA ARG A 266 4.49 16.77 -31.05
C ARG A 266 4.39 15.41 -30.33
N VAL A 267 3.34 15.26 -29.54
CA VAL A 267 2.95 14.00 -28.90
C VAL A 267 1.45 13.83 -29.10
N ALA A 268 1.06 12.76 -29.79
CA ALA A 268 -0.34 12.42 -30.03
C ALA A 268 -0.90 11.63 -28.84
N THR A 269 -2.11 11.97 -28.41
CA THR A 269 -2.91 11.07 -27.56
C THR A 269 -3.52 10.01 -28.46
N LEU A 270 -3.18 8.74 -28.25
CA LEU A 270 -3.78 7.67 -29.03
C LEU A 270 -5.26 7.50 -28.69
N ASP A 271 -6.03 6.97 -29.63
CA ASP A 271 -7.31 6.38 -29.27
C ASP A 271 -7.06 5.22 -28.31
N GLN A 272 -7.60 5.32 -27.10
CA GLN A 272 -7.34 4.37 -26.01
C GLN A 272 -8.01 3.01 -26.26
N ASP A 273 -8.96 2.96 -27.20
CA ASP A 273 -9.59 1.74 -27.70
C ASP A 273 -8.84 1.14 -28.91
N SER A 274 -7.85 1.85 -29.47
CA SER A 274 -7.07 1.34 -30.61
C SER A 274 -6.25 0.10 -30.25
N VAL A 275 -6.04 -0.76 -31.25
CA VAL A 275 -5.16 -1.94 -31.15
C VAL A 275 -3.76 -1.53 -30.71
N GLU A 276 -3.22 -0.43 -31.24
CA GLU A 276 -1.89 0.07 -30.90
C GLU A 276 -1.78 0.45 -29.40
N ALA A 277 -2.77 1.18 -28.86
CA ALA A 277 -2.79 1.52 -27.44
C ALA A 277 -2.96 0.28 -26.53
N HIS A 278 -3.70 -0.73 -26.98
CA HIS A 278 -3.83 -1.99 -26.25
C HIS A 278 -2.51 -2.78 -26.25
N GLU A 279 -1.86 -2.92 -27.40
CA GLU A 279 -0.58 -3.63 -27.54
C GLU A 279 0.55 -2.96 -26.74
N ALA A 280 0.60 -1.62 -26.70
CA ALA A 280 1.55 -0.88 -25.88
C ALA A 280 1.37 -1.19 -24.38
N ARG A 281 0.12 -1.20 -23.88
CA ARG A 281 -0.19 -1.54 -22.48
C ARG A 281 0.17 -2.99 -22.15
N GLU A 282 -0.20 -3.93 -23.02
CA GLU A 282 0.11 -5.36 -22.84
C GLU A 282 1.62 -5.62 -22.84
N LEU A 283 2.36 -4.99 -23.75
CA LEU A 283 3.81 -5.10 -23.78
C LEU A 283 4.43 -4.50 -22.52
N ALA A 284 4.00 -3.32 -22.07
CA ALA A 284 4.49 -2.73 -20.83
C ALA A 284 4.21 -3.63 -19.60
N ASP A 285 3.03 -4.25 -19.50
CA ASP A 285 2.70 -5.20 -18.42
C ASP A 285 3.59 -6.44 -18.47
N ARG A 286 3.86 -6.99 -19.67
CA ARG A 286 4.80 -8.12 -19.83
C ARG A 286 6.23 -7.75 -19.43
N LEU A 287 6.73 -6.61 -19.88
CA LEU A 287 8.08 -6.15 -19.52
C LEU A 287 8.19 -5.85 -18.01
N CYS A 288 7.13 -5.33 -17.37
CA CYS A 288 7.07 -5.24 -15.90
C CYS A 288 7.21 -6.59 -15.23
N LYS A 289 6.45 -7.61 -15.68
CA LYS A 289 6.48 -8.96 -15.09
C LYS A 289 7.85 -9.62 -15.22
N ILE A 290 8.50 -9.43 -16.36
CA ILE A 290 9.84 -9.97 -16.61
C ILE A 290 10.89 -9.16 -15.84
N GLY A 291 10.80 -7.84 -15.82
CA GLY A 291 11.86 -6.98 -15.30
C GLY A 291 11.85 -6.75 -13.79
N ALA A 292 10.76 -7.01 -13.06
CA ALA A 292 10.58 -6.51 -11.70
C ALA A 292 10.13 -7.56 -10.68
N PHE A 293 10.21 -7.17 -9.40
CA PHE A 293 9.71 -7.93 -8.26
C PHE A 293 8.37 -7.37 -7.76
N THR A 294 7.63 -8.19 -7.02
CA THR A 294 6.44 -7.79 -6.27
C THR A 294 6.48 -8.37 -4.86
N TYR A 295 5.81 -7.70 -3.91
CA TYR A 295 5.57 -8.27 -2.59
C TYR A 295 4.36 -9.21 -2.64
N SER A 296 4.52 -10.44 -2.14
CA SER A 296 3.44 -11.40 -1.87
C SER A 296 3.63 -11.93 -0.46
N ASP A 297 2.62 -11.77 0.41
CA ASP A 297 2.66 -12.20 1.82
C ASP A 297 3.91 -11.71 2.59
N GLY A 298 4.36 -10.49 2.29
CA GLY A 298 5.54 -9.88 2.90
C GLY A 298 6.89 -10.36 2.34
N GLN A 299 6.89 -11.28 1.38
CA GLN A 299 8.11 -11.77 0.71
C GLN A 299 8.24 -11.22 -0.71
N LEU A 300 9.49 -11.01 -1.15
CA LEU A 300 9.84 -10.61 -2.51
C LEU A 300 9.76 -11.82 -3.43
N VAL A 301 8.87 -11.76 -4.43
CA VAL A 301 8.74 -12.78 -5.47
C VAL A 301 8.88 -12.14 -6.86
N PHE A 302 9.33 -12.93 -7.84
CA PHE A 302 9.32 -12.49 -9.23
C PHE A 302 7.89 -12.22 -9.68
N ALA A 303 7.70 -11.14 -10.45
CA ALA A 303 6.36 -10.78 -10.92
C ALA A 303 5.79 -11.75 -11.98
N ASP A 304 6.59 -12.68 -12.51
CA ASP A 304 6.17 -13.76 -13.42
C ASP A 304 5.56 -14.99 -12.70
N GLY A 305 5.84 -15.18 -11.40
CA GLY A 305 5.42 -16.35 -10.63
C GLY A 305 3.92 -16.46 -10.31
N GLN A 306 3.09 -15.49 -10.71
CA GLN A 306 1.64 -15.49 -10.47
C GLN A 306 0.80 -16.04 -11.64
N SER A 307 1.41 -16.68 -12.65
CA SER A 307 0.66 -17.33 -13.75
C SER A 307 0.80 -18.85 -13.76
N SER A 308 0.47 -19.51 -12.65
CA SER A 308 -0.01 -20.90 -12.63
C SER A 308 -0.51 -21.22 -11.22
N ASN A 309 -1.75 -21.69 -11.11
CA ASN A 309 -2.44 -22.15 -9.90
C ASN A 309 -3.31 -21.12 -9.16
N SER A 310 -4.45 -20.75 -9.77
CA SER A 310 -5.78 -20.85 -9.11
C SER A 310 -6.90 -20.38 -10.06
N GLU A 311 -7.04 -21.04 -11.21
CA GLU A 311 -8.33 -21.06 -11.91
C GLU A 311 -8.75 -22.53 -12.01
N SER A 312 -9.27 -23.06 -10.92
CA SER A 312 -10.03 -24.31 -10.96
C SER A 312 -11.40 -24.00 -11.55
N GLU A 313 -11.52 -24.07 -12.88
CA GLU A 313 -12.81 -24.15 -13.56
C GLU A 313 -13.52 -25.43 -13.10
N SER A 314 -14.66 -25.27 -12.43
CA SER A 314 -15.58 -26.37 -12.17
C SER A 314 -16.18 -26.85 -13.50
N SER A 315 -15.86 -28.09 -13.86
CA SER A 315 -16.37 -28.79 -15.04
C SER A 315 -17.90 -28.99 -14.96
N VAL A 316 -18.64 -28.43 -15.92
CA VAL A 316 -20.01 -28.83 -16.27
C VAL A 316 -19.97 -29.39 -17.70
N PRO A 317 -20.61 -30.54 -18.02
CA PRO A 317 -20.54 -31.13 -19.35
C PRO A 317 -21.33 -30.29 -20.39
N PRO A 318 -21.00 -30.42 -21.69
CA PRO A 318 -21.54 -29.55 -22.72
C PRO A 318 -22.97 -29.98 -23.07
N ASN A 319 -23.90 -29.03 -23.01
CA ASN A 319 -25.14 -29.14 -23.78
C ASN A 319 -24.96 -28.32 -25.05
N SER A 320 -25.15 -28.98 -26.19
CA SER A 320 -25.05 -28.43 -27.53
C SER A 320 -26.09 -27.32 -27.77
N ASP A 321 -25.75 -26.45 -28.72
CA ASP A 321 -26.59 -25.40 -29.33
C ASP A 321 -26.57 -24.03 -28.64
N ARG A 322 -25.54 -23.23 -28.99
CA ARG A 322 -25.66 -21.87 -29.56
C ARG A 322 -24.29 -21.26 -29.83
N LEU A 323 -24.02 -20.99 -31.10
CA LEU A 323 -22.93 -20.13 -31.57
C LEU A 323 -23.25 -18.67 -31.23
N GLU A 324 -22.67 -18.15 -30.14
CA GLU A 324 -22.46 -16.72 -29.95
C GLU A 324 -21.06 -16.49 -29.34
N GLU A 325 -20.16 -15.93 -30.14
CA GLU A 325 -18.84 -15.44 -29.71
C GLU A 325 -19.02 -14.31 -28.68
N THR A 326 -18.95 -14.64 -27.40
CA THR A 326 -18.89 -13.64 -26.34
C THR A 326 -17.46 -13.52 -25.82
N ASN A 327 -16.76 -12.50 -26.30
CA ASN A 327 -15.47 -12.03 -25.75
C ASN A 327 -15.65 -11.70 -24.26
N LYS A 328 -15.27 -12.62 -23.36
CA LYS A 328 -15.27 -12.39 -21.90
C LYS A 328 -14.24 -11.30 -21.56
N ARG A 329 -14.71 -10.07 -21.37
CA ARG A 329 -13.91 -8.92 -20.91
C ARG A 329 -13.51 -9.11 -19.45
N SER A 330 -12.22 -8.98 -19.13
CA SER A 330 -11.72 -8.88 -17.75
C SER A 330 -12.40 -7.72 -17.01
N LYS A 331 -13.06 -8.00 -15.87
CA LYS A 331 -13.79 -7.01 -15.06
C LYS A 331 -12.89 -6.13 -14.17
N HIS A 332 -11.59 -6.44 -14.05
CA HIS A 332 -10.70 -5.68 -13.17
C HIS A 332 -10.13 -4.42 -13.87
N PRO A 333 -10.14 -3.26 -13.18
CA PRO A 333 -9.59 -2.02 -13.72
C PRO A 333 -8.08 -2.11 -13.95
N LEU A 334 -7.59 -1.46 -15.01
CA LEU A 334 -6.16 -1.37 -15.32
C LEU A 334 -5.44 -0.59 -14.20
N ARG A 335 -4.54 -1.27 -13.50
CA ARG A 335 -3.71 -0.68 -12.44
C ARG A 335 -2.30 -0.41 -12.97
N PHE A 336 -1.82 0.82 -12.79
CA PHE A 336 -0.46 1.18 -13.15
C PHE A 336 0.55 0.40 -12.29
N ARG A 337 1.54 -0.22 -12.94
CA ARG A 337 2.48 -1.17 -12.32
C ARG A 337 3.74 -0.54 -11.74
N GLY A 338 4.09 0.68 -12.13
CA GLY A 338 5.35 1.31 -11.71
C GLY A 338 5.45 1.54 -10.20
N SER A 339 6.69 1.51 -9.69
CA SER A 339 7.04 1.60 -8.27
C SER A 339 6.54 2.89 -7.60
N GLN A 340 5.79 2.82 -6.51
CA GLN A 340 5.19 3.97 -5.83
C GLN A 340 5.92 4.25 -4.51
N PRO A 341 6.54 5.43 -4.36
CA PRO A 341 7.23 5.79 -3.13
C PRO A 341 6.27 6.13 -1.99
N VAL A 342 6.67 5.79 -0.77
CA VAL A 342 5.95 6.06 0.48
C VAL A 342 6.44 7.38 1.07
N SER A 343 5.53 8.17 1.65
CA SER A 343 5.92 9.40 2.34
C SER A 343 6.77 9.08 3.57
N ILE A 344 7.83 9.84 3.78
CA ILE A 344 8.62 9.72 5.01
C ILE A 344 7.77 10.17 6.22
N SER A 345 7.89 9.44 7.31
CA SER A 345 7.22 9.67 8.57
C SER A 345 8.19 9.39 9.71
N VAL A 346 7.81 9.78 10.92
CA VAL A 346 8.59 9.47 12.13
C VAL A 346 8.83 7.96 12.27
N ARG A 347 7.91 7.12 11.78
CA ARG A 347 7.98 5.65 11.87
C ARG A 347 9.01 5.03 10.92
N ASN A 348 9.23 5.62 9.74
CA ASN A 348 10.09 5.02 8.70
C ASN A 348 11.38 5.80 8.42
N MET A 349 11.55 7.00 8.99
CA MET A 349 12.74 7.81 8.73
C MET A 349 14.04 7.17 9.25
N GLU A 350 13.96 6.26 10.22
CA GLU A 350 15.10 5.48 10.71
C GLU A 350 15.72 4.60 9.61
N SER A 351 14.98 4.26 8.56
CA SER A 351 15.52 3.57 7.39
C SER A 351 16.70 4.31 6.77
N LEU A 352 16.69 5.65 6.80
CA LEU A 352 17.81 6.48 6.33
C LEU A 352 19.09 6.31 7.17
N VAL A 353 18.98 5.80 8.39
CA VAL A 353 20.13 5.45 9.25
C VAL A 353 20.61 4.03 8.94
N ASN A 354 19.66 3.11 8.75
CA ASN A 354 19.91 1.68 8.74
C ASN A 354 20.26 1.10 7.37
N TYR A 355 19.79 1.69 6.27
CA TYR A 355 19.95 1.15 4.92
C TYR A 355 20.67 2.11 3.97
N ASP A 356 21.22 1.55 2.90
CA ASP A 356 21.93 2.28 1.86
C ASP A 356 20.94 3.01 0.95
N TYR A 357 21.01 4.34 0.96
CA TYR A 357 20.21 5.21 0.11
C TYR A 357 21.09 6.10 -0.75
N CYS A 358 20.57 6.46 -1.92
CA CYS A 358 20.95 7.65 -2.65
C CYS A 358 19.77 8.63 -2.65
N VAL A 359 20.06 9.90 -2.93
CA VAL A 359 19.07 10.97 -2.84
C VAL A 359 19.04 11.78 -4.13
N SER A 360 17.84 12.20 -4.53
CA SER A 360 17.63 13.17 -5.59
C SER A 360 16.53 14.14 -5.18
N TYR A 361 16.45 15.29 -5.86
CA TYR A 361 15.28 16.16 -5.80
C TYR A 361 14.04 15.44 -6.34
N LYS A 362 12.87 15.81 -5.83
CA LYS A 362 11.56 15.43 -6.35
C LYS A 362 11.09 16.54 -7.29
N ALA A 363 11.02 16.25 -8.59
CA ALA A 363 10.52 17.22 -9.54
C ALA A 363 8.99 17.33 -9.44
N ASP A 364 8.48 18.51 -9.76
CA ASP A 364 7.06 18.71 -10.02
C ASP A 364 6.76 18.38 -11.49
N GLY A 365 6.74 17.08 -11.77
CA GLY A 365 6.57 16.52 -13.11
C GLY A 365 5.47 15.46 -13.19
N CYS A 366 5.04 15.18 -14.42
CA CYS A 366 4.09 14.11 -14.71
C CYS A 366 4.84 12.80 -14.93
N ARG A 367 4.49 11.76 -14.17
CA ARG A 367 5.14 10.45 -14.29
C ARG A 367 4.64 9.68 -15.50
N TYR A 368 5.56 9.09 -16.27
CA TYR A 368 5.25 8.16 -17.34
C TYR A 368 6.22 6.97 -17.34
N PHE A 369 5.74 5.81 -17.75
CA PHE A 369 6.61 4.85 -18.39
C PHE A 369 6.92 5.30 -19.81
N LEU A 370 8.18 5.17 -20.23
CA LEU A 370 8.61 5.32 -21.61
C LEU A 370 8.88 3.92 -22.16
N LEU A 371 7.98 3.46 -23.03
CA LEU A 371 8.06 2.17 -23.70
C LEU A 371 8.67 2.35 -25.09
N ILE A 372 9.76 1.64 -25.36
CA ILE A 372 10.39 1.57 -26.67
C ILE A 372 10.19 0.14 -27.18
N SER A 373 9.17 -0.07 -27.99
CA SER A 373 8.86 -1.38 -28.57
C SER A 373 9.73 -1.69 -29.78
N GLY A 374 10.20 -0.67 -30.49
CA GLY A 374 11.01 -0.79 -31.71
C GLY A 374 11.05 0.51 -32.50
N PRO A 375 11.59 0.49 -33.75
CA PRO A 375 11.61 1.66 -34.63
C PRO A 375 10.21 2.25 -34.80
N ASN A 376 10.07 3.58 -34.62
CA ASN A 376 8.81 4.33 -34.72
C ASN A 376 7.66 3.85 -33.80
N LYS A 377 7.96 2.98 -32.82
CA LYS A 377 7.02 2.43 -31.84
C LYS A 377 7.48 2.79 -30.43
N VAL A 378 7.37 4.07 -30.12
CA VAL A 378 7.71 4.65 -28.82
C VAL A 378 6.44 5.22 -28.20
N TYR A 379 6.22 4.93 -26.92
CA TYR A 379 5.00 5.30 -26.22
C TYR A 379 5.30 5.84 -24.82
N LEU A 380 4.50 6.80 -24.36
CA LEU A 380 4.42 7.20 -22.97
C LEU A 380 3.14 6.61 -22.36
N ILE A 381 3.23 6.04 -21.16
CA ILE A 381 2.09 5.47 -20.43
C ILE A 381 2.03 6.11 -19.06
N ASP A 382 0.94 6.82 -18.76
CA ASP A 382 0.79 7.55 -17.51
C ASP A 382 0.28 6.67 -16.34
N ARG A 383 0.07 7.28 -15.17
CA ARG A 383 -0.46 6.60 -13.98
C ARG A 383 -1.89 6.08 -14.15
N ALA A 384 -2.66 6.64 -15.06
CA ALA A 384 -4.00 6.17 -15.40
C ALA A 384 -3.97 5.10 -16.51
N ASN A 385 -2.79 4.74 -17.02
CA ASN A 385 -2.57 3.86 -18.17
C ASN A 385 -3.05 4.43 -19.51
N PHE A 386 -3.19 5.76 -19.62
CA PHE A 386 -3.39 6.40 -20.92
C PHE A 386 -2.11 6.35 -21.73
N VAL A 387 -2.25 6.04 -23.02
CA VAL A 387 -1.14 5.86 -23.95
C VAL A 387 -1.01 7.08 -24.86
N TYR A 388 0.21 7.59 -24.95
CA TYR A 388 0.59 8.71 -25.80
C TYR A 388 1.73 8.28 -26.72
N LYS A 389 1.80 8.85 -27.91
CA LYS A 389 2.81 8.52 -28.93
C LYS A 389 3.55 9.79 -29.34
N PRO A 390 4.85 9.93 -29.01
CA PRO A 390 5.67 11.00 -29.55
C PRO A 390 5.81 10.87 -31.08
N ASP A 391 5.78 11.98 -31.79
CA ASP A 391 5.97 12.00 -33.24
C ASP A 391 7.33 11.40 -33.63
N VAL A 392 8.40 11.86 -32.97
CA VAL A 392 9.78 11.46 -33.25
C VAL A 392 10.58 11.37 -31.96
N LEU A 393 11.05 10.17 -31.64
CA LEU A 393 11.98 9.93 -30.53
C LEU A 393 12.88 8.75 -30.88
N HIS A 394 14.18 8.99 -30.95
CA HIS A 394 15.15 8.03 -31.50
C HIS A 394 16.06 7.43 -30.43
N PHE A 395 16.24 6.11 -30.49
CA PHE A 395 17.04 5.31 -29.57
C PHE A 395 17.96 4.32 -30.31
N PRO A 396 19.08 4.78 -30.89
CA PRO A 396 20.05 3.89 -31.48
C PRO A 396 20.69 2.98 -30.42
N THR A 397 21.09 1.78 -30.81
CA THR A 397 21.77 0.83 -29.93
C THR A 397 23.26 1.16 -29.77
N VAL A 398 23.86 0.71 -28.67
CA VAL A 398 25.30 0.87 -28.42
C VAL A 398 26.15 0.17 -29.50
N SER A 399 25.76 -1.03 -29.91
CA SER A 399 26.44 -1.82 -30.94
C SER A 399 26.46 -1.06 -32.28
N TRP A 400 25.30 -0.55 -32.71
CA TRP A 400 25.20 0.20 -33.96
C TRP A 400 26.05 1.47 -33.95
N VAL A 401 26.00 2.26 -32.87
CA VAL A 401 26.80 3.49 -32.76
C VAL A 401 28.30 3.19 -32.79
N LYS A 402 28.77 2.16 -32.06
CA LYS A 402 30.19 1.76 -32.08
C LYS A 402 30.64 1.29 -33.46
N ASN A 403 29.80 0.54 -34.18
CA ASN A 403 30.10 0.12 -35.54
C ASN A 403 30.27 1.34 -36.46
N MET A 404 29.40 2.35 -36.33
CA MET A 404 29.49 3.59 -37.11
C MET A 404 30.75 4.41 -36.78
N GLN A 405 31.18 4.41 -35.51
CA GLN A 405 32.44 5.06 -35.13
C GLN A 405 33.66 4.37 -35.75
N GLN A 406 33.65 3.03 -35.86
CA GLN A 406 34.75 2.25 -36.42
C GLN A 406 34.80 2.30 -37.95
N SER A 407 33.64 2.43 -38.61
CA SER A 407 33.52 2.35 -40.08
C SER A 407 33.98 3.62 -40.81
N GLY A 408 34.35 4.68 -40.10
CA GLY A 408 34.94 5.89 -40.68
C GLY A 408 34.02 6.64 -41.65
N SER A 409 33.11 7.46 -41.12
CA SER A 409 32.47 8.63 -41.76
C SER A 409 32.06 8.57 -43.24
N GLN A 410 31.59 7.44 -43.78
CA GLN A 410 30.58 7.54 -44.85
C GLN A 410 29.24 7.84 -44.17
N ILE A 411 28.82 9.11 -44.26
CA ILE A 411 27.55 9.59 -43.71
C ILE A 411 26.42 8.77 -44.35
N GLN A 412 25.95 7.77 -43.62
CA GLN A 412 24.66 7.17 -43.90
C GLN A 412 23.57 8.20 -43.58
N SER A 413 22.45 8.12 -44.29
CA SER A 413 21.27 8.96 -44.08
C SER A 413 20.96 9.13 -42.59
N THR A 414 20.57 10.34 -42.18
CA THR A 414 20.04 10.62 -40.83
C THR A 414 19.01 9.55 -40.46
N SER A 415 19.14 8.95 -39.28
CA SER A 415 18.26 7.88 -38.80
C SER A 415 18.37 6.51 -39.50
N ALA A 416 19.48 6.19 -40.18
CA ALA A 416 19.71 4.87 -40.79
C ALA A 416 19.55 3.68 -39.80
N PHE A 417 19.78 3.88 -38.50
CA PHE A 417 19.55 2.87 -37.48
C PHE A 417 18.10 2.38 -37.38
N LEU A 418 17.12 3.11 -37.93
CA LEU A 418 15.71 2.70 -37.93
C LEU A 418 15.44 1.52 -38.87
N THR A 419 16.28 1.33 -39.90
CA THR A 419 16.13 0.27 -40.90
C THR A 419 17.16 -0.85 -40.73
N CYS A 420 18.23 -0.63 -39.94
CA CYS A 420 19.21 -1.66 -39.63
C CYS A 420 18.67 -2.67 -38.62
N PRO A 421 18.87 -3.98 -38.84
CA PRO A 421 18.73 -4.99 -37.78
C PRO A 421 19.60 -4.58 -36.58
N ASP A 422 19.03 -4.65 -35.38
CA ASP A 422 19.66 -4.22 -34.12
C ASP A 422 20.13 -2.75 -34.07
N GLY A 423 19.68 -1.90 -35.00
CA GLY A 423 20.03 -0.48 -35.02
C GLY A 423 19.32 0.34 -33.94
N HIS A 424 18.09 -0.04 -33.58
CA HIS A 424 17.25 0.67 -32.62
C HIS A 424 16.90 -0.21 -31.42
N LEU A 425 16.75 0.39 -30.24
CA LEU A 425 16.26 -0.31 -29.06
C LEU A 425 14.87 -0.91 -29.29
N PHE A 426 14.61 -2.05 -28.66
CA PHE A 426 13.31 -2.71 -28.65
C PHE A 426 13.01 -3.23 -27.24
N ASN A 427 11.77 -3.62 -26.96
CA ASN A 427 11.34 -4.20 -25.68
C ASN A 427 12.00 -3.55 -24.44
N THR A 428 12.06 -2.22 -24.44
CA THR A 428 12.72 -1.44 -23.39
C THR A 428 11.67 -0.63 -22.65
N LEU A 429 11.66 -0.73 -21.33
CA LEU A 429 10.71 -0.05 -20.46
C LEU A 429 11.47 0.75 -19.41
N LEU A 430 11.33 2.07 -19.47
CA LEU A 430 12.00 3.03 -18.62
C LEU A 430 10.98 3.75 -17.73
N ASP A 431 11.35 4.03 -16.48
CA ASP A 431 10.53 4.76 -15.53
C ASP A 431 11.10 6.17 -15.34
N GLY A 432 10.23 7.17 -15.47
CA GLY A 432 10.64 8.56 -15.50
C GLY A 432 9.51 9.54 -15.30
N GLU A 433 9.88 10.81 -15.35
CA GLU A 433 8.96 11.94 -15.23
C GLU A 433 9.22 12.95 -16.34
N MET A 434 8.15 13.49 -16.90
CA MET A 434 8.18 14.64 -17.80
C MET A 434 8.13 15.91 -16.96
N VAL A 435 9.07 16.81 -17.19
CA VAL A 435 9.15 18.13 -16.56
C VAL A 435 9.16 19.23 -17.61
N MET A 436 8.68 20.42 -17.23
CA MET A 436 8.72 21.62 -18.06
C MET A 436 9.92 22.46 -17.63
N CYS A 437 10.92 22.57 -18.51
CA CYS A 437 12.14 23.30 -18.22
C CYS A 437 12.02 24.78 -18.63
N HIS A 438 12.40 25.70 -17.77
CA HIS A 438 12.49 27.14 -18.02
C HIS A 438 13.92 27.63 -17.85
N ASP A 439 14.16 28.88 -18.21
CA ASP A 439 15.45 29.54 -18.01
C ASP A 439 15.80 29.60 -16.50
N PRO A 440 16.94 29.01 -16.06
CA PRO A 440 17.37 29.02 -14.65
C PRO A 440 17.58 30.42 -14.06
N SER A 441 17.75 31.45 -14.89
CA SER A 441 17.85 32.84 -14.41
C SER A 441 16.52 33.42 -13.91
N LYS A 442 15.39 32.74 -14.17
CA LYS A 442 14.06 33.18 -13.76
C LYS A 442 13.75 32.70 -12.34
N SER A 443 12.93 33.48 -11.62
CA SER A 443 12.50 33.12 -10.27
C SER A 443 11.53 31.93 -10.30
N GLU A 444 11.46 31.20 -9.19
CA GLU A 444 10.52 30.09 -8.99
C GLU A 444 9.06 30.53 -9.17
N ALA A 445 8.70 31.74 -8.71
CA ALA A 445 7.36 32.31 -8.93
C ALA A 445 7.02 32.46 -10.42
N TYR A 446 7.98 32.91 -11.24
CA TYR A 446 7.79 33.01 -12.69
C TYR A 446 7.57 31.63 -13.32
N MET A 447 8.33 30.62 -12.89
CA MET A 447 8.15 29.23 -13.36
C MET A 447 6.76 28.70 -13.00
N HIS A 448 6.26 28.96 -11.78
CA HIS A 448 4.91 28.55 -11.38
C HIS A 448 3.81 29.22 -12.21
N GLU A 449 3.93 30.52 -12.49
CA GLU A 449 2.97 31.26 -13.33
C GLU A 449 2.99 30.80 -14.79
N ASN A 450 4.15 30.32 -15.27
CA ASN A 450 4.36 29.93 -16.67
C ASN A 450 4.57 28.42 -16.83
N ALA A 451 4.09 27.60 -15.89
CA ALA A 451 4.43 26.16 -15.84
C ALA A 451 4.14 25.38 -17.13
N ALA A 452 3.15 25.83 -17.93
CA ALA A 452 2.80 25.22 -19.22
C ALA A 452 3.71 25.66 -20.39
N ASN A 453 4.52 26.71 -20.26
CA ASN A 453 5.28 27.31 -21.36
C ASN A 453 6.76 26.86 -21.41
N GLY A 454 7.13 25.84 -20.63
CA GLY A 454 8.49 25.33 -20.58
C GLY A 454 8.86 24.43 -21.76
N THR A 455 10.16 24.14 -21.89
CA THR A 455 10.66 23.14 -22.83
C THR A 455 10.55 21.75 -22.20
N PRO A 456 9.82 20.80 -22.81
CA PRO A 456 9.62 19.49 -22.23
C PRO A 456 10.91 18.66 -22.15
N ARG A 457 11.10 17.99 -21.01
CA ARG A 457 12.20 17.06 -20.78
C ARG A 457 11.73 15.84 -20.02
N PHE A 458 12.05 14.67 -20.54
CA PHE A 458 11.85 13.39 -19.85
C PHE A 458 13.10 13.01 -19.05
N LEU A 459 12.95 12.96 -17.72
CA LEU A 459 13.96 12.54 -16.76
C LEU A 459 13.77 11.05 -16.43
N ILE A 460 14.66 10.20 -16.94
CA ILE A 460 14.68 8.77 -16.62
C ILE A 460 15.35 8.59 -15.27
N TYR A 461 14.66 7.99 -14.29
CA TYR A 461 15.22 7.73 -12.97
C TYR A 461 15.41 6.24 -12.67
N ASP A 462 14.76 5.34 -13.39
CA ASP A 462 14.98 3.89 -13.27
C ASP A 462 14.68 3.15 -14.59
N ALA A 463 15.14 1.91 -14.70
CA ALA A 463 14.97 1.05 -15.87
C ALA A 463 14.49 -0.34 -15.46
N VAL A 464 13.38 -0.79 -16.06
CA VAL A 464 12.75 -2.09 -15.76
C VAL A 464 13.27 -3.16 -16.71
N THR A 465 13.32 -2.85 -18.01
CA THR A 465 13.81 -3.77 -19.05
C THR A 465 14.54 -2.98 -20.11
N VAL A 466 15.62 -3.52 -20.67
CA VAL A 466 16.38 -2.91 -21.78
C VAL A 466 16.69 -3.99 -22.81
N ASN A 467 16.26 -3.82 -24.07
CA ASN A 467 16.38 -4.83 -25.13
C ASN A 467 15.90 -6.22 -24.70
N GLY A 468 14.76 -6.28 -24.01
CA GLY A 468 14.20 -7.53 -23.46
C GLY A 468 14.92 -8.09 -22.23
N GLN A 469 16.06 -7.51 -21.81
CA GLN A 469 16.81 -7.98 -20.64
C GLN A 469 16.22 -7.42 -19.33
N PRO A 470 16.04 -8.26 -18.29
CA PRO A 470 15.36 -7.90 -17.04
C PRO A 470 16.24 -7.05 -16.10
N ILE A 471 16.62 -5.85 -16.54
CA ILE A 471 17.51 -4.95 -15.79
C ILE A 471 16.96 -4.61 -14.40
N GLY A 472 15.64 -4.53 -14.22
CA GLY A 472 15.00 -4.30 -12.93
C GLY A 472 15.33 -5.34 -11.84
N ARG A 473 15.82 -6.53 -12.22
CA ARG A 473 16.29 -7.59 -11.31
C ARG A 473 17.72 -7.40 -10.81
N THR A 474 18.41 -6.34 -11.24
CA THR A 474 19.76 -5.99 -10.79
C THR A 474 19.72 -4.87 -9.74
N PRO A 475 20.77 -4.70 -8.91
CA PRO A 475 20.85 -3.62 -7.93
C PRO A 475 20.71 -2.23 -8.57
N PHE A 476 20.21 -1.25 -7.81
CA PHE A 476 19.87 0.08 -8.35
C PHE A 476 21.00 0.72 -9.18
N PHE A 477 22.26 0.68 -8.72
CA PHE A 477 23.35 1.32 -9.45
C PHE A 477 23.69 0.65 -10.80
N GLU A 478 23.40 -0.64 -10.96
CA GLU A 478 23.53 -1.32 -12.26
C GLU A 478 22.46 -0.83 -13.24
N ARG A 479 21.21 -0.69 -12.77
CA ARG A 479 20.11 -0.10 -13.55
C ARG A 479 20.40 1.35 -13.91
N TYR A 480 20.89 2.11 -12.94
CA TYR A 480 21.26 3.52 -13.08
C TYR A 480 22.41 3.72 -14.09
N ALA A 481 23.37 2.80 -14.11
CA ALA A 481 24.45 2.77 -15.09
C ALA A 481 23.97 2.30 -16.47
N ALA A 482 23.01 1.37 -16.53
CA ALA A 482 22.41 0.90 -17.78
C ALA A 482 21.69 2.04 -18.52
N ILE A 483 20.97 2.92 -17.82
CA ILE A 483 20.35 4.12 -18.42
C ILE A 483 21.41 4.97 -19.13
N ASP A 484 22.52 5.24 -18.45
CA ASP A 484 23.58 6.08 -19.01
C ASP A 484 24.26 5.41 -20.20
N LYS A 485 24.69 4.15 -20.03
CA LYS A 485 25.48 3.42 -21.03
C LYS A 485 24.66 2.96 -22.25
N GLN A 486 23.41 2.55 -22.05
CA GLN A 486 22.59 1.92 -23.09
C GLN A 486 21.56 2.87 -23.72
N ILE A 487 21.19 3.96 -23.03
CA ILE A 487 20.16 4.90 -23.52
C ILE A 487 20.76 6.26 -23.84
N ILE A 488 21.43 6.89 -22.87
CA ILE A 488 21.90 8.27 -23.00
C ILE A 488 23.14 8.38 -23.89
N TRP A 489 24.16 7.56 -23.61
CA TRP A 489 25.42 7.55 -24.37
C TRP A 489 25.21 7.34 -25.89
N PRO A 490 24.48 6.32 -26.38
CA PRO A 490 24.36 6.11 -27.82
C PRO A 490 23.56 7.24 -28.48
N ARG A 491 22.53 7.79 -27.83
CA ARG A 491 21.79 8.94 -28.35
C ARG A 491 22.66 10.18 -28.50
N ASN A 492 23.40 10.54 -27.46
CA ASN A 492 24.27 11.73 -27.48
C ASN A 492 25.39 11.58 -28.50
N THR A 493 26.02 10.40 -28.54
CA THR A 493 27.10 10.11 -29.50
C THR A 493 26.59 10.15 -30.93
N ALA A 494 25.47 9.49 -31.22
CA ALA A 494 24.85 9.55 -32.54
C ALA A 494 24.41 10.98 -32.93
N GLY A 495 23.97 11.79 -31.96
CA GLY A 495 23.67 13.19 -32.17
C GLY A 495 24.89 14.02 -32.55
N HIS A 496 26.01 13.87 -31.85
CA HIS A 496 27.27 14.54 -32.21
C HIS A 496 27.80 14.09 -33.59
N MET A 497 27.48 12.86 -34.00
CA MET A 497 27.81 12.34 -35.34
C MET A 497 26.81 12.78 -36.43
N GLY A 498 25.78 13.56 -36.09
CA GLY A 498 24.73 13.98 -37.03
C GLY A 498 23.75 12.87 -37.45
N LEU A 499 23.83 11.70 -36.81
CA LEU A 499 22.98 10.53 -37.11
C LEU A 499 21.61 10.62 -36.44
N VAL A 500 21.50 11.42 -35.37
CA VAL A 500 20.26 11.73 -34.66
C VAL A 500 20.09 13.26 -34.62
N ASP A 501 19.01 13.74 -35.23
CA ASP A 501 18.64 15.16 -35.14
C ASP A 501 17.81 15.40 -33.86
N PHE A 502 18.36 16.19 -32.93
CA PHE A 502 17.66 16.55 -31.68
C PHE A 502 16.60 17.64 -31.89
N SER A 503 16.70 18.48 -32.92
CA SER A 503 15.69 19.50 -33.22
C SER A 503 14.39 18.87 -33.72
N ALA A 504 14.52 17.73 -34.40
CA ALA A 504 13.41 16.93 -34.84
C ALA A 504 12.76 16.08 -33.74
N GLN A 505 13.27 16.02 -32.49
CA GLN A 505 12.65 15.20 -31.45
C GLN A 505 11.51 15.91 -30.71
N SER A 506 10.51 15.15 -30.27
CA SER A 506 9.36 15.70 -29.55
C SER A 506 9.75 16.36 -28.23
N PHE A 507 10.74 15.80 -27.51
CA PHE A 507 11.25 16.36 -26.26
C PHE A 507 12.65 15.84 -25.95
N SER A 508 13.34 16.52 -25.03
CA SER A 508 14.67 16.09 -24.60
C SER A 508 14.61 14.93 -23.61
N ILE A 509 15.61 14.05 -23.63
CA ILE A 509 15.73 12.93 -22.68
C ILE A 509 17.02 13.08 -21.90
N ARG A 510 16.93 12.92 -20.59
CA ARG A 510 18.07 12.95 -19.66
C ARG A 510 17.91 11.88 -18.60
N ARG A 511 19.03 11.41 -18.06
CA ARG A 511 19.03 10.62 -16.83
C ARG A 511 18.93 11.56 -15.63
N LYS A 512 18.05 11.26 -14.68
CA LYS A 512 17.91 12.01 -13.43
C LYS A 512 19.17 11.83 -12.56
N PRO A 513 19.77 12.90 -12.03
CA PRO A 513 20.97 12.78 -11.21
C PRO A 513 20.61 12.29 -9.79
N PHE A 514 21.25 11.21 -9.34
CA PHE A 514 21.24 10.79 -7.95
C PHE A 514 22.57 11.10 -7.28
N ARG A 515 22.52 11.58 -6.05
CA ARG A 515 23.68 11.92 -5.22
C ARG A 515 23.80 10.97 -4.04
N PRO A 516 25.02 10.78 -3.50
CA PRO A 516 25.20 10.06 -2.24
C PRO A 516 24.38 10.70 -1.11
N LEU A 517 23.91 9.89 -0.16
CA LEU A 517 23.04 10.35 0.94
C LEU A 517 23.67 11.47 1.79
N ASN A 518 25.00 11.50 1.93
CA ASN A 518 25.66 12.59 2.68
C ASN A 518 25.55 13.97 2.01
N GLN A 519 25.11 14.05 0.75
CA GLN A 519 24.87 15.31 0.03
C GLN A 519 23.42 15.80 0.18
N THR A 520 22.60 15.20 1.05
CA THR A 520 21.23 15.68 1.32
C THR A 520 21.19 17.16 1.74
N GLU A 521 22.17 17.63 2.51
CA GLU A 521 22.27 19.03 2.93
C GLU A 521 22.43 19.98 1.74
N GLU A 522 23.24 19.62 0.74
CA GLU A 522 23.40 20.39 -0.49
C GLU A 522 22.11 20.45 -1.31
N LEU A 523 21.31 19.39 -1.33
CA LEU A 523 20.03 19.37 -2.05
C LEU A 523 18.93 20.19 -1.36
N LEU A 524 19.05 20.44 -0.05
CA LEU A 524 18.10 21.23 0.74
C LEU A 524 18.41 22.74 0.71
N LYS A 525 19.60 23.11 0.24
CA LYS A 525 20.01 24.51 0.11
C LYS A 525 19.19 25.23 -0.97
N PRO A 526 18.68 26.45 -0.71
CA PRO A 526 17.95 27.23 -1.71
C PRO A 526 18.75 27.45 -3.00
N GLU A 527 20.08 27.57 -2.89
CA GLU A 527 20.97 27.74 -4.03
C GLU A 527 20.84 26.56 -5.00
N PHE A 528 20.66 25.32 -4.52
CA PHE A 528 20.52 24.16 -5.40
C PHE A 528 19.25 24.25 -6.26
N ALA A 529 18.12 24.63 -5.67
CA ALA A 529 16.85 24.79 -6.39
C ALA A 529 16.96 25.88 -7.47
N GLN A 530 17.69 26.97 -7.21
CA GLN A 530 17.93 28.05 -8.18
C GLN A 530 18.77 27.61 -9.40
N HIS A 531 19.56 26.55 -9.29
CA HIS A 531 20.32 26.01 -10.42
C HIS A 531 19.52 25.02 -11.28
N LEU A 532 18.34 24.60 -10.82
CA LEU A 532 17.48 23.72 -11.58
C LEU A 532 16.65 24.53 -12.58
N ASP A 533 16.49 23.98 -13.77
CA ASP A 533 15.65 24.55 -14.82
C ASP A 533 14.18 24.17 -14.68
N HIS A 534 13.76 23.53 -13.58
CA HIS A 534 12.38 23.08 -13.38
C HIS A 534 12.02 23.06 -11.90
N ILE A 535 10.72 23.06 -11.62
CA ILE A 535 10.16 23.14 -10.27
C ILE A 535 10.41 21.83 -9.52
N THR A 536 10.72 21.93 -8.23
CA THR A 536 10.87 20.78 -7.32
C THR A 536 10.07 20.98 -6.05
N ASP A 537 9.47 19.91 -5.52
CA ASP A 537 8.59 19.97 -4.35
C ASP A 537 9.07 19.07 -3.18
N GLY A 538 10.34 18.68 -3.19
CA GLY A 538 10.95 17.90 -2.11
C GLY A 538 12.11 17.00 -2.55
N LEU A 539 12.26 15.86 -1.88
CA LEU A 539 13.33 14.88 -2.10
C LEU A 539 12.77 13.47 -2.31
N ILE A 540 13.50 12.65 -3.07
CA ILE A 540 13.29 11.21 -3.20
C ILE A 540 14.55 10.51 -2.68
N PHE A 541 14.35 9.55 -1.78
CA PHE A 541 15.37 8.64 -1.28
C PHE A 541 15.16 7.27 -1.91
N GLN A 542 16.13 6.87 -2.72
CA GLN A 542 16.11 5.61 -3.46
C GLN A 542 17.06 4.62 -2.79
N PRO A 543 16.58 3.45 -2.35
CA PRO A 543 17.43 2.39 -1.85
C PRO A 543 18.45 1.97 -2.92
N CYS A 544 19.71 1.78 -2.50
CA CYS A 544 20.82 1.51 -3.39
C CYS A 544 21.80 0.44 -2.88
N GLY A 545 21.38 -0.37 -1.91
CA GLY A 545 22.10 -1.55 -1.44
C GLY A 545 22.14 -2.69 -2.48
N PRO A 546 22.89 -3.76 -2.18
CA PRO A 546 23.08 -4.89 -3.10
C PRO A 546 21.79 -5.68 -3.39
N ASP A 547 20.82 -5.67 -2.47
CA ASP A 547 19.56 -6.41 -2.60
C ASP A 547 18.37 -5.50 -2.96
N GLU A 548 18.64 -4.30 -3.49
CA GLU A 548 17.62 -3.29 -3.80
C GLU A 548 17.20 -3.32 -5.29
N PHE A 549 16.17 -4.09 -5.57
CA PHE A 549 15.62 -4.34 -6.91
C PHE A 549 14.48 -3.37 -7.30
N TYR A 550 14.04 -3.39 -8.56
CA TYR A 550 12.86 -2.63 -8.98
C TYR A 550 11.57 -3.32 -8.53
N ILE A 551 10.78 -2.65 -7.71
CA ILE A 551 9.54 -3.18 -7.12
C ILE A 551 8.30 -2.61 -7.81
N LEU A 552 7.37 -3.48 -8.25
CA LEU A 552 6.07 -3.08 -8.78
C LEU A 552 5.11 -2.64 -7.67
N GLY A 553 4.27 -1.65 -7.98
CA GLY A 553 3.28 -1.15 -7.02
C GLY A 553 3.94 -0.39 -5.86
N THR A 554 3.42 -0.50 -4.64
CA THR A 554 3.96 0.27 -3.51
C THR A 554 5.29 -0.30 -3.06
N CYS A 555 6.33 0.56 -3.01
CA CYS A 555 7.65 0.20 -2.51
C CYS A 555 7.85 0.86 -1.15
N PRO A 556 7.79 0.09 -0.03
CA PRO A 556 7.96 0.64 1.31
C PRO A 556 9.33 1.27 1.55
N GLN A 557 10.35 0.81 0.81
CA GLN A 557 11.72 1.27 0.96
C GLN A 557 12.00 2.56 0.19
N THR A 558 11.33 2.83 -0.93
CA THR A 558 11.51 4.11 -1.66
C THR A 558 10.73 5.22 -0.95
N LEU A 559 11.46 6.19 -0.41
CA LEU A 559 10.85 7.25 0.40
C LEU A 559 10.76 8.56 -0.38
N LYS A 560 9.66 9.28 -0.20
CA LYS A 560 9.51 10.67 -0.64
C LYS A 560 9.36 11.60 0.56
N TRP A 561 10.08 12.70 0.54
CA TRP A 561 9.92 13.78 1.51
C TRP A 561 9.48 15.04 0.81
N LYS A 562 8.59 15.79 1.44
CA LYS A 562 8.21 17.14 1.06
C LYS A 562 8.41 18.05 2.25
N PRO A 563 8.86 19.30 2.05
CA PRO A 563 8.87 20.31 3.10
C PRO A 563 7.49 20.41 3.77
N PRO A 564 7.41 20.48 5.11
CA PRO A 564 6.13 20.49 5.82
C PRO A 564 5.13 21.54 5.34
N HIS A 565 5.63 22.71 4.93
CA HIS A 565 4.81 23.81 4.41
C HIS A 565 4.22 23.56 3.01
N LEU A 566 4.72 22.56 2.29
CA LEU A 566 4.19 22.11 0.98
C LEU A 566 3.26 20.90 1.11
N ASN A 567 3.05 20.36 2.32
CA ASN A 567 2.11 19.27 2.53
C ASN A 567 0.68 19.83 2.60
N THR A 568 -0.10 19.49 1.59
CA THR A 568 -1.51 19.84 1.48
C THR A 568 -2.35 18.59 1.25
N ILE A 569 -3.64 18.69 1.56
CA ILE A 569 -4.59 17.61 1.36
C ILE A 569 -5.92 18.17 0.86
N ASP A 570 -6.54 17.47 -0.07
CA ASP A 570 -7.82 17.85 -0.66
C ASP A 570 -8.95 17.12 0.06
N PHE A 571 -9.80 17.89 0.75
CA PHE A 571 -11.00 17.40 1.43
C PHE A 571 -12.26 17.84 0.71
N ARG A 572 -13.36 17.12 0.88
CA ARG A 572 -14.69 17.67 0.65
C ARG A 572 -15.11 18.45 1.90
N CYS A 573 -15.41 19.74 1.76
CA CYS A 573 -15.85 20.58 2.87
C CYS A 573 -17.37 20.57 2.97
N LYS A 574 -17.89 20.47 4.19
CA LYS A 574 -19.31 20.66 4.50
C LYS A 574 -19.44 21.68 5.62
N ILE A 575 -20.18 22.76 5.36
CA ILE A 575 -20.40 23.83 6.33
C ILE A 575 -21.74 23.57 7.03
N VAL A 576 -21.67 23.24 8.32
CA VAL A 576 -22.85 22.97 9.15
C VAL A 576 -22.97 24.00 10.25
N HIS A 577 -24.20 24.34 10.64
CA HIS A 577 -24.45 25.15 11.82
C HIS A 577 -24.81 24.20 12.97
N GLU A 578 -23.90 24.05 13.92
CA GLU A 578 -24.09 23.15 15.07
C GLU A 578 -24.54 23.97 16.29
N SER A 579 -25.59 23.48 16.98
CA SER A 579 -25.96 23.97 18.31
C SER A 579 -26.06 22.78 19.26
N LYS A 580 -25.00 22.52 20.02
CA LYS A 580 -24.99 21.48 21.06
C LYS A 580 -25.34 22.09 22.41
N VAL A 581 -26.03 21.31 23.24
CA VAL A 581 -26.41 21.72 24.59
C VAL A 581 -25.13 21.95 25.41
N GLY A 582 -24.89 23.20 25.82
CA GLY A 582 -23.70 23.61 26.58
C GLY A 582 -22.57 24.24 25.76
N GLU A 583 -22.68 24.28 24.42
CA GLU A 583 -21.73 24.96 23.53
C GLU A 583 -22.37 26.20 22.88
N ILE A 584 -21.54 27.19 22.52
CA ILE A 584 -22.00 28.37 21.78
C ILE A 584 -22.35 27.92 20.35
N PRO A 585 -23.59 28.12 19.86
CA PRO A 585 -23.97 27.77 18.50
C PRO A 585 -23.07 28.48 17.49
N GLY A 586 -22.63 27.76 16.47
CA GLY A 586 -21.69 28.30 15.50
C GLY A 586 -21.60 27.48 14.22
N TYR A 587 -20.96 28.07 13.22
CA TYR A 587 -20.63 27.37 11.99
C TYR A 587 -19.38 26.50 12.19
N VAL A 588 -19.46 25.26 11.72
CA VAL A 588 -18.37 24.30 11.71
C VAL A 588 -18.13 23.83 10.27
N GLY A 589 -16.89 23.85 9.84
CA GLY A 589 -16.47 23.31 8.54
C GLY A 589 -15.94 21.91 8.73
N GLN A 590 -16.77 20.91 8.46
CA GLN A 590 -16.44 19.50 8.52
C GLN A 590 -15.70 19.09 7.23
N LEU A 591 -14.54 18.45 7.35
CA LEU A 591 -13.69 18.06 6.23
C LEU A 591 -13.71 16.54 6.06
N TYR A 592 -14.02 16.06 4.86
CA TYR A 592 -14.21 14.64 4.56
C TYR A 592 -13.20 14.14 3.54
N LEU A 593 -12.60 12.98 3.83
CA LEU A 593 -11.86 12.19 2.85
C LEU A 593 -12.81 11.35 2.00
N GLY A 594 -12.35 11.00 0.80
CA GLY A 594 -13.10 10.14 -0.12
C GLY A 594 -13.26 8.74 0.46
N GLY A 595 -14.47 8.19 0.33
CA GLY A 595 -14.83 6.88 0.88
C GLY A 595 -15.22 6.88 2.35
N LEU A 596 -15.21 8.04 3.04
CA LEU A 596 -15.71 8.17 4.42
C LEU A 596 -16.97 9.02 4.46
N ASN A 597 -17.94 8.58 5.26
CA ASN A 597 -19.15 9.34 5.59
C ASN A 597 -19.02 10.16 6.88
N VAL A 598 -17.88 10.04 7.57
CA VAL A 598 -17.55 10.75 8.81
C VAL A 598 -16.47 11.81 8.54
N PRO A 599 -16.51 12.96 9.26
CA PRO A 599 -15.53 14.01 9.08
C PRO A 599 -14.15 13.56 9.59
N SER A 600 -13.13 13.71 8.75
CA SER A 600 -11.74 13.37 9.06
C SER A 600 -10.98 14.51 9.74
N ALA A 601 -11.47 15.75 9.59
CA ALA A 601 -10.91 16.95 10.21
C ALA A 601 -11.97 18.06 10.32
N ARG A 602 -11.62 19.15 11.01
CA ARG A 602 -12.44 20.37 11.11
C ARG A 602 -11.61 21.60 10.82
N LEU A 603 -12.21 22.58 10.14
CA LEU A 603 -11.61 23.90 9.93
C LEU A 603 -11.52 24.67 11.25
N ALA A 604 -10.41 25.39 11.44
CA ALA A 604 -10.12 26.14 12.66
C ALA A 604 -11.12 27.27 12.93
N HIS A 605 -11.48 28.03 11.90
CA HIS A 605 -12.38 29.18 11.99
C HIS A 605 -13.34 29.17 10.81
N VAL A 606 -14.63 29.17 11.10
CA VAL A 606 -15.69 29.15 10.09
C VAL A 606 -16.78 30.12 10.50
N GLY A 607 -17.21 30.96 9.57
CA GLY A 607 -18.33 31.87 9.74
C GLY A 607 -19.32 31.82 8.57
N PRO A 608 -20.34 32.69 8.59
CA PRO A 608 -21.37 32.74 7.54
C PRO A 608 -20.79 32.96 6.13
N LYS A 609 -19.68 33.71 6.03
CA LYS A 609 -18.98 34.01 4.76
C LYS A 609 -18.41 32.76 4.09
N ASP A 610 -18.11 31.72 4.84
CA ASP A 610 -17.44 30.51 4.37
C ASP A 610 -18.41 29.48 3.78
N LYS A 611 -19.73 29.79 3.78
CA LYS A 611 -20.79 28.93 3.22
C LYS A 611 -20.59 28.61 1.74
N HIS A 612 -19.85 29.42 0.99
CA HIS A 612 -19.51 29.16 -0.41
C HIS A 612 -18.58 27.94 -0.61
N LEU A 613 -17.92 27.48 0.46
CA LEU A 613 -17.09 26.27 0.47
C LEU A 613 -17.91 24.98 0.60
N ASP A 614 -19.20 25.08 0.95
CA ASP A 614 -20.05 23.93 1.21
C ASP A 614 -20.18 23.01 -0.01
N GLY A 615 -19.93 21.73 0.20
CA GLY A 615 -19.93 20.67 -0.82
C GLY A 615 -18.75 20.70 -1.79
N LYS A 616 -17.85 21.70 -1.70
CA LYS A 616 -16.69 21.85 -2.60
C LYS A 616 -15.49 21.02 -2.13
N ILE A 617 -14.62 20.69 -3.08
CA ILE A 617 -13.30 20.13 -2.76
C ILE A 617 -12.35 21.30 -2.50
N VAL A 618 -11.73 21.28 -1.33
CA VAL A 618 -10.84 22.32 -0.83
C VAL A 618 -9.48 21.73 -0.54
N GLU A 619 -8.44 22.38 -1.05
CA GLU A 619 -7.07 22.09 -0.67
C GLU A 619 -6.79 22.77 0.66
N CYS A 620 -6.39 21.99 1.66
CA CYS A 620 -6.15 22.45 3.00
C CYS A 620 -4.70 22.23 3.44
N SER A 621 -4.23 23.09 4.33
CA SER A 621 -3.01 22.87 5.12
C SER A 621 -3.31 23.05 6.60
N LEU A 622 -2.47 22.44 7.44
CA LEU A 622 -2.54 22.59 8.89
C LEU A 622 -1.59 23.71 9.32
N VAL A 623 -2.13 24.72 10.00
CA VAL A 623 -1.32 25.77 10.61
C VAL A 623 -1.10 25.41 12.09
N PRO A 624 0.16 25.20 12.53
CA PRO A 624 0.45 24.86 13.93
C PRO A 624 -0.18 25.86 14.90
N GLY A 625 -0.88 25.35 15.92
CA GLY A 625 -1.56 26.15 16.95
C GLY A 625 -2.88 26.82 16.52
N VAL A 626 -3.22 26.80 15.22
CA VAL A 626 -4.48 27.34 14.70
C VAL A 626 -5.43 26.22 14.27
N GLY A 627 -4.93 25.24 13.51
CA GLY A 627 -5.72 24.14 12.95
C GLY A 627 -5.82 24.22 11.42
N TRP A 628 -6.78 23.50 10.84
CA TRP A 628 -6.92 23.37 9.39
C TRP A 628 -7.44 24.65 8.74
N ARG A 629 -6.81 25.04 7.62
CA ARG A 629 -7.19 26.19 6.81
C ARG A 629 -7.28 25.82 5.34
N VAL A 630 -8.28 26.38 4.65
CA VAL A 630 -8.40 26.27 3.19
C VAL A 630 -7.36 27.18 2.51
N LEU A 631 -6.59 26.60 1.59
CA LEU A 631 -5.69 27.32 0.69
C LEU A 631 -6.43 27.78 -0.57
N ARG A 632 -7.17 26.87 -1.20
CA ARG A 632 -7.97 27.15 -2.41
C ARG A 632 -9.06 26.11 -2.63
N ILE A 633 -10.01 26.44 -3.50
CA ILE A 633 -10.99 25.50 -4.03
C ILE A 633 -10.37 24.76 -5.23
N ARG A 634 -10.52 23.44 -5.26
CA ARG A 634 -10.02 22.56 -6.33
C ARG A 634 -11.09 22.28 -7.36
N THR A 635 -11.28 23.20 -8.31
CA THR A 635 -12.22 23.02 -9.42
C THR A 635 -11.77 21.98 -10.45
N ASP A 636 -10.47 21.63 -10.45
CA ASP A 636 -9.87 20.61 -11.28
C ASP A 636 -10.16 19.17 -10.80
N LYS A 637 -10.66 19.02 -9.57
CA LYS A 637 -10.93 17.73 -8.94
C LYS A 637 -12.43 17.47 -8.83
N THR A 638 -12.80 16.23 -9.12
CA THR A 638 -14.17 15.72 -8.93
C THR A 638 -14.34 15.01 -7.60
N GLU A 639 -13.26 14.44 -7.04
CA GLU A 639 -13.26 13.69 -5.77
C GLU A 639 -12.14 14.15 -4.83
N PRO A 640 -12.36 14.16 -3.49
CA PRO A 640 -11.32 14.45 -2.50
C PRO A 640 -10.28 13.33 -2.44
N ASN A 641 -9.21 13.51 -1.67
CA ASN A 641 -8.26 12.43 -1.43
C ASN A 641 -8.95 11.24 -0.74
N TYR A 642 -8.79 10.04 -1.30
CA TYR A 642 -9.36 8.81 -0.74
C TYR A 642 -8.69 8.45 0.59
N HIS A 643 -9.47 7.92 1.54
CA HIS A 643 -9.07 7.76 2.93
C HIS A 643 -7.72 7.04 3.14
N LYS A 644 -7.45 5.94 2.42
CA LYS A 644 -6.17 5.19 2.53
C LYS A 644 -4.95 6.08 2.28
N SER A 645 -5.03 6.98 1.30
CA SER A 645 -3.96 7.94 1.02
C SER A 645 -4.04 9.17 1.91
N GLY A 646 -5.27 9.62 2.22
CA GLY A 646 -5.52 10.83 3.01
C GLY A 646 -5.02 10.72 4.44
N VAL A 647 -5.22 9.59 5.11
CA VAL A 647 -4.73 9.36 6.49
C VAL A 647 -3.20 9.48 6.55
N ALA A 648 -2.48 8.89 5.61
CA ALA A 648 -1.02 8.98 5.55
C ALA A 648 -0.53 10.43 5.31
N ILE A 649 -1.26 11.20 4.51
CA ILE A 649 -0.96 12.62 4.27
C ILE A 649 -1.21 13.43 5.55
N ILE A 650 -2.36 13.24 6.20
CA ILE A 650 -2.70 13.87 7.49
C ILE A 650 -1.63 13.56 8.53
N GLU A 651 -1.21 12.30 8.67
CA GLU A 651 -0.15 11.91 9.60
C GLU A 651 1.15 12.68 9.31
N SER A 652 1.54 12.82 8.03
CA SER A 652 2.74 13.59 7.65
C SER A 652 2.61 15.10 7.90
N ILE A 653 1.39 15.62 7.93
CA ILE A 653 1.09 17.04 8.23
C ILE A 653 1.09 17.27 9.74
N MET A 654 0.51 16.35 10.51
CA MET A 654 0.40 16.41 11.97
C MET A 654 1.74 16.16 12.66
N TYR A 655 2.53 15.23 12.12
CA TYR A 655 3.85 14.85 12.63
C TYR A 655 4.92 15.07 11.56
N PRO A 656 5.20 16.34 11.20
CA PRO A 656 6.07 16.66 10.08
C PRO A 656 7.52 16.26 10.36
N VAL A 657 8.08 15.46 9.46
CA VAL A 657 9.54 15.27 9.40
C VAL A 657 10.14 16.52 8.79
N THR A 658 10.93 17.27 9.56
CA THR A 658 11.59 18.49 9.07
C THR A 658 12.89 18.18 8.32
N ALA A 659 13.40 19.16 7.57
CA ALA A 659 14.73 19.08 6.97
C ALA A 659 15.82 18.75 8.01
N GLN A 660 15.72 19.33 9.21
CA GLN A 660 16.65 19.05 10.30
C GLN A 660 16.59 17.59 10.76
N ASN A 661 15.40 16.99 10.82
CA ASN A 661 15.25 15.57 11.17
C ASN A 661 15.95 14.67 10.14
N LEU A 662 15.84 14.98 8.84
CA LEU A 662 16.56 14.25 7.79
C LEU A 662 18.07 14.35 7.98
N LEU A 663 18.59 15.57 8.18
CA LEU A 663 20.01 15.80 8.37
C LEU A 663 20.56 15.07 9.60
N MET A 664 19.78 14.97 10.68
CA MET A 664 20.15 14.16 11.84
C MET A 664 20.31 12.68 11.49
N CYS A 665 19.37 12.08 10.75
CA CYS A 665 19.49 10.68 10.32
C CYS A 665 20.71 10.47 9.41
N VAL A 666 20.94 11.37 8.46
CA VAL A 666 22.12 11.31 7.58
C VAL A 666 23.43 11.39 8.38
N ARG A 667 23.51 12.28 9.38
CA ARG A 667 24.68 12.38 10.28
C ARG A 667 24.86 11.12 11.13
N GLN A 668 23.78 10.59 11.71
CA GLN A 668 23.80 9.35 12.49
C GLN A 668 24.31 8.17 11.66
N ARG A 669 23.89 8.07 10.41
CA ARG A 669 24.40 7.07 9.48
C ARG A 669 25.91 7.22 9.24
N GLY A 670 26.39 8.44 9.00
CA GLY A 670 27.82 8.71 8.85
C GLY A 670 28.63 8.23 10.07
N ILE A 671 28.13 8.49 11.28
CA ILE A 671 28.73 8.00 12.52
C ILE A 671 28.72 6.46 12.58
N LYS A 672 27.58 5.83 12.25
CA LYS A 672 27.44 4.36 12.25
C LYS A 672 28.46 3.69 11.31
N LEU A 673 28.62 4.21 10.10
CA LEU A 673 29.59 3.70 9.12
C LEU A 673 31.04 3.88 9.59
N SER A 674 31.37 5.02 10.21
CA SER A 674 32.71 5.26 10.76
C SER A 674 33.08 4.28 11.90
N LYS A 675 32.11 3.92 12.75
CA LYS A 675 32.28 2.92 13.82
C LYS A 675 32.49 1.51 13.26
N GLN A 676 31.79 1.16 12.18
CA GLN A 676 31.97 -0.15 11.53
C GLN A 676 33.35 -0.28 10.86
N GLN A 677 33.89 0.81 10.29
CA GLN A 677 35.23 0.81 9.71
C GLN A 677 36.35 0.73 10.76
N THR A 678 36.14 1.29 11.95
CA THR A 678 37.11 1.26 13.05
C THR A 678 37.09 -0.02 13.87
N ALA A 679 36.01 -0.80 13.81
CA ALA A 679 35.84 -2.04 14.59
C ALA A 679 36.68 -3.24 14.08
N GLY A 680 37.22 -3.20 12.85
CA GLY A 680 38.01 -4.30 12.27
C GLY A 680 37.23 -5.62 12.08
N PRO A 681 37.70 -6.54 11.23
CA PRO A 681 37.07 -7.86 11.11
C PRO A 681 37.29 -8.65 12.39
N THR A 682 36.20 -9.11 13.02
CA THR A 682 36.24 -10.05 14.13
C THR A 682 37.03 -11.30 13.71
N PRO A 683 38.02 -11.78 14.48
CA PRO A 683 38.74 -12.99 14.13
C PRO A 683 37.74 -14.15 14.01
N ALA A 684 37.72 -14.81 12.86
CA ALA A 684 36.99 -16.05 12.69
C ALA A 684 37.49 -17.04 13.76
N VAL A 685 36.59 -17.44 14.66
CA VAL A 685 36.86 -18.53 15.59
C VAL A 685 37.06 -19.79 14.74
N LYS A 686 38.28 -20.32 14.78
CA LYS A 686 38.70 -21.53 14.07
C LYS A 686 37.96 -22.76 14.54
#